data_AF-A0A916WAW3-F1
#
_entry.id   AF-A0A916WAW3-F1
#
_cell.length_a   1.000
_cell.length_b   1.000
_cell.length_c   1.000
_cell.angle_alpha   90.00
_cell.angle_beta   90.00
_cell.angle_gamma   90.00
#
_symmetry.space_group_name_H-M   'P 1'
#
loop_
_entity.id
_entity.type
_entity.pdbx_description
1 polymer ?
#
loop_
_entity_poly.entity_id
_entity_poly.type
_entity_poly.pdbx_seq_one_letter_code
_entity_poly.pdbx_strand_id
1 'polypeptide(L)'
;MRGGSDTEEVDERALVKPPAYFLLPAVTPREPDPAESPARLPLVTLPSRATVLSRIRVFRASFIALFGEEDELGTRFLFLPVFAGMGVIFYFSLAFEPRWQALLSGLAVLVSLRILARQRQVMAYALTFAIAVVAGMVAAKTETMLRATPMLGADVTTRVTGRIAAMEQNIDGTWRVTLDVLATARPKLRYAPERIRVTARDLPAMADIGSGLSGFVRLRAQSGPVRPGNYDFAFHAYFNGIGANGFFLGTPKSVAVPAPTGYGDRLSLWVSALRQGIGTSIVTNLEGEEGAIAAALISGQRDGISEETNEALRLSGLAHIISISGLHMALAGGLVMLVVRAVAALFPGLAMRHPVKKYAAGAALAASAFYLMLSGADVAAQRSFIMLAVMLVAVMMDRAAITMRNLAIAALITIVFVPHELLGPSFQMSFSATAALIAAFAWWTDRRRNRDEDAPRSSFAARGFLHKMITSVGATAATSAIAGTASGIFALYHFNNTAPLGLLGNVLALPVISVTVMPFAVLSLLAMPFDLEWLPLQVMGAGIEVVKWIAHQVAAISPHANPGIMPVSTLLLWSGGLVLVMFLRTHLRAVSLVIFAAGLVFYVRETGPDLILSDNGRLVALRTSDGTLAINRKQPSKFLIENWSKAYDATGIVKPATNAGEFSPDSFLCEDGVCVAEMRNGQTLAYTDTLQGRSIACAIGDMVILAVAGKNLSCNGEGKTVITLRDLAIKGTLEARLSDPTRSETQLLYAIGPPERPWNLHRLYSRAARGLPEKTLNRERTGRKSSGRTDTLAPGTDQ
;
A
#
# COMPACT_ATOMS: atom_id res chain seq x y z
N MET A 1 -67.25 -55.92 -15.46
CA MET A 1 -68.51 -55.25 -15.89
C MET A 1 -68.33 -53.74 -15.73
N ARG A 2 -68.98 -52.97 -16.62
CA ARG A 2 -68.70 -51.59 -17.06
C ARG A 2 -68.87 -50.46 -16.03
N GLY A 3 -68.21 -49.33 -16.35
CA GLY A 3 -68.67 -47.93 -16.21
C GLY A 3 -68.10 -47.20 -14.99
N GLY A 4 -67.27 -46.14 -15.09
CA GLY A 4 -67.41 -44.86 -15.85
C GLY A 4 -68.12 -43.85 -14.93
N SER A 5 -67.60 -42.67 -14.55
CA SER A 5 -67.05 -41.49 -15.28
C SER A 5 -66.64 -40.46 -14.19
N ASP A 6 -65.86 -39.41 -14.35
CA ASP A 6 -64.89 -38.92 -15.33
C ASP A 6 -64.05 -37.91 -14.54
N THR A 7 -62.73 -38.01 -14.67
CA THR A 7 -61.73 -37.11 -14.08
C THR A 7 -61.33 -36.09 -15.12
N GLU A 8 -61.53 -34.80 -14.85
CA GLU A 8 -61.02 -33.74 -15.71
C GLU A 8 -59.51 -33.61 -15.53
N GLU A 9 -58.80 -34.11 -16.54
CA GLU A 9 -57.37 -34.01 -16.76
C GLU A 9 -56.95 -32.63 -17.26
N VAL A 10 -55.71 -32.32 -16.91
CA VAL A 10 -54.86 -31.23 -17.37
C VAL A 10 -54.67 -31.30 -18.90
N ASP A 11 -54.75 -30.17 -19.61
CA ASP A 11 -54.10 -30.06 -20.91
C ASP A 11 -53.54 -28.65 -21.20
N GLU A 12 -52.37 -28.68 -21.83
CA GLU A 12 -51.36 -27.64 -21.94
C GLU A 12 -51.62 -26.74 -23.16
N ARG A 13 -51.85 -25.43 -22.94
CA ARG A 13 -51.41 -24.29 -23.81
C ARG A 13 -52.06 -22.99 -23.35
N ALA A 14 -51.46 -22.36 -22.34
CA ALA A 14 -51.65 -20.92 -22.07
C ALA A 14 -50.34 -20.18 -22.35
N LEU A 15 -49.85 -20.35 -23.59
CA LEU A 15 -48.84 -19.48 -24.19
C LEU A 15 -49.59 -18.35 -24.91
N VAL A 16 -49.19 -17.12 -24.59
CA VAL A 16 -49.39 -15.87 -25.35
C VAL A 16 -50.76 -15.16 -25.23
N LYS A 17 -50.70 -13.96 -24.59
CA LYS A 17 -51.18 -12.63 -25.04
C LYS A 17 -51.87 -11.86 -23.91
N PRO A 18 -51.90 -10.51 -23.91
CA PRO A 18 -50.94 -9.53 -24.47
C PRO A 18 -50.62 -8.42 -23.43
N PRO A 19 -49.57 -7.59 -23.57
CA PRO A 19 -49.66 -6.24 -23.02
C PRO A 19 -50.41 -5.37 -24.03
N ALA A 20 -51.57 -4.91 -23.59
CA ALA A 20 -52.40 -3.91 -24.23
C ALA A 20 -51.62 -2.60 -24.44
N TYR A 21 -51.73 -2.06 -25.65
CA TYR A 21 -51.46 -0.66 -25.97
C TYR A 21 -52.71 0.16 -25.67
N PHE A 22 -52.59 1.20 -24.85
CA PHE A 22 -53.50 2.36 -24.77
C PHE A 22 -52.75 3.49 -24.03
N LEU A 23 -52.68 4.75 -24.41
CA LEU A 23 -53.02 5.49 -25.63
C LEU A 23 -52.30 6.85 -25.49
N LEU A 24 -51.60 7.28 -26.53
CA LEU A 24 -51.27 8.69 -26.74
C LEU A 24 -52.57 9.44 -27.13
N PRO A 25 -52.80 10.68 -26.67
CA PRO A 25 -53.83 11.52 -27.28
C PRO A 25 -53.46 11.82 -28.73
N ALA A 26 -54.45 11.65 -29.61
CA ALA A 26 -54.34 11.97 -31.03
C ALA A 26 -54.06 13.47 -31.22
N VAL A 27 -52.97 13.80 -31.90
CA VAL A 27 -52.83 15.09 -32.59
C VAL A 27 -53.36 14.87 -34.00
N THR A 28 -54.50 15.48 -34.29
CA THR A 28 -55.09 15.54 -35.63
C THR A 28 -54.13 16.18 -36.62
N PRO A 29 -54.03 15.69 -37.87
CA PRO A 29 -53.37 16.44 -38.93
C PRO A 29 -54.20 17.69 -39.21
N ARG A 30 -53.64 18.87 -38.96
CA ARG A 30 -54.20 20.14 -39.42
C ARG A 30 -53.81 20.29 -40.89
N GLU A 31 -54.81 20.43 -41.76
CA GLU A 31 -54.62 20.77 -43.17
C GLU A 31 -53.73 22.03 -43.33
N PRO A 32 -52.93 22.11 -44.40
CA PRO A 32 -52.08 23.26 -44.66
C PRO A 32 -52.92 24.48 -45.04
N ASP A 33 -52.79 25.56 -44.26
CA ASP A 33 -53.32 26.88 -44.62
C ASP A 33 -52.44 27.47 -45.75
N PRO A 34 -52.99 27.83 -46.93
CA PRO A 34 -52.21 28.29 -48.06
C PRO A 34 -51.95 29.80 -47.96
N ALA A 35 -51.23 30.24 -46.92
CA ALA A 35 -50.75 31.62 -46.83
C ALA A 35 -49.73 31.79 -45.69
N GLU A 36 -48.46 31.42 -45.88
CA GLU A 36 -47.38 32.10 -45.14
C GLU A 36 -46.01 31.93 -45.81
N SER A 37 -45.40 33.09 -46.08
CA SER A 37 -44.09 33.32 -46.72
C SER A 37 -42.94 32.60 -46.01
N PRO A 38 -41.80 32.27 -46.67
CA PRO A 38 -40.70 31.57 -46.00
C PRO A 38 -40.12 32.41 -44.85
N ALA A 39 -40.41 31.99 -43.62
CA ALA A 39 -39.86 32.59 -42.42
C ALA A 39 -38.35 32.32 -42.37
N ARG A 40 -37.58 33.41 -42.34
CA ARG A 40 -36.12 33.46 -42.25
C ARG A 40 -35.65 32.58 -41.08
N LEU A 41 -34.58 31.82 -41.30
CA LEU A 41 -33.78 31.15 -40.27
C LEU A 41 -33.57 32.08 -39.06
N PRO A 42 -33.87 31.65 -37.83
CA PRO A 42 -33.65 32.51 -36.67
C PRO A 42 -32.15 32.73 -36.50
N LEU A 43 -31.73 33.99 -36.56
CA LEU A 43 -30.42 34.40 -36.08
C LEU A 43 -30.29 33.88 -34.63
N VAL A 44 -29.28 33.03 -34.40
CA VAL A 44 -28.84 32.67 -33.05
C VAL A 44 -28.37 33.96 -32.38
N THR A 45 -29.24 34.56 -31.57
CA THR A 45 -28.89 35.71 -30.76
C THR A 45 -28.03 35.23 -29.59
N LEU A 46 -26.80 35.77 -29.49
CA LEU A 46 -25.94 35.54 -28.33
C LEU A 46 -26.70 35.96 -27.06
N PRO A 47 -26.69 35.15 -25.99
CA PRO A 47 -27.45 35.46 -24.79
C PRO A 47 -26.98 36.79 -24.19
N SER A 48 -27.91 37.70 -23.92
CA SER A 48 -27.61 38.98 -23.29
C SER A 48 -27.01 38.78 -21.89
N ARG A 49 -26.14 39.70 -21.43
CA ARG A 49 -25.48 39.64 -20.11
C ARG A 49 -26.48 39.45 -18.95
N ALA A 50 -27.72 39.93 -19.09
CA ALA A 50 -28.78 39.80 -18.09
C ALA A 50 -29.27 38.34 -17.92
N THR A 51 -29.35 37.57 -19.01
CA THR A 51 -29.77 36.15 -18.98
C THR A 51 -28.69 35.24 -18.39
N VAL A 52 -27.41 35.63 -18.55
CA VAL A 52 -26.28 34.95 -17.90
C VAL A 52 -26.28 35.22 -16.40
N LEU A 53 -26.49 36.47 -15.98
CA LEU A 53 -26.57 36.84 -14.56
C LEU A 53 -27.78 36.23 -13.84
N SER A 54 -28.94 36.11 -14.50
CA SER A 54 -30.11 35.43 -13.93
C SER A 54 -29.90 33.93 -13.80
N ARG A 55 -29.30 33.27 -14.80
CA ARG A 55 -28.89 31.86 -14.71
C ARG A 55 -27.86 31.61 -13.61
N ILE A 56 -26.89 32.51 -13.41
CA ILE A 56 -25.92 32.44 -12.30
C ILE A 56 -26.62 32.59 -10.95
N ARG A 57 -27.61 33.48 -10.82
CA ARG A 57 -28.38 33.65 -9.56
C ARG A 57 -29.24 32.43 -9.25
N VAL A 58 -29.95 31.87 -10.22
CA VAL A 58 -30.74 30.65 -10.06
C VAL A 58 -29.83 29.47 -9.73
N PHE A 59 -28.71 29.32 -10.44
CA PHE A 59 -27.70 28.29 -10.14
C PHE A 59 -27.14 28.44 -8.71
N ARG A 60 -26.84 29.66 -8.27
CA ARG A 60 -26.36 29.93 -6.91
C ARG A 60 -27.41 29.60 -5.85
N ALA A 61 -28.68 29.94 -6.09
CA ALA A 61 -29.78 29.62 -5.18
C ALA A 61 -30.02 28.11 -5.07
N SER A 62 -30.04 27.40 -6.20
CA SER A 62 -30.14 25.94 -6.24
C SER A 62 -28.93 25.26 -5.60
N PHE A 63 -27.71 25.80 -5.78
CA PHE A 63 -26.50 25.29 -5.15
C PHE A 63 -26.53 25.43 -3.62
N ILE A 64 -27.02 26.57 -3.11
CA ILE A 64 -27.19 26.79 -1.67
C ILE A 64 -28.25 25.85 -1.09
N ALA A 65 -29.35 25.63 -1.81
CA ALA A 65 -30.40 24.69 -1.40
C ALA A 65 -29.89 23.25 -1.32
N LEU A 66 -29.16 22.78 -2.34
CA LEU A 66 -28.53 21.45 -2.35
C LEU A 66 -27.50 21.29 -1.22
N PHE A 67 -26.77 22.35 -0.88
CA PHE A 67 -25.82 22.32 0.24
C PHE A 67 -26.52 22.29 1.61
N GLY A 68 -27.70 22.90 1.73
CA GLY A 68 -28.56 22.79 2.91
C GLY A 68 -29.09 21.37 3.10
N GLU A 69 -29.52 20.73 2.02
CA GLU A 69 -29.99 19.33 2.04
C GLU A 69 -28.88 18.35 2.45
N GLU A 70 -27.66 18.54 1.95
CA GLU A 70 -26.48 17.73 2.35
C GLU A 70 -26.13 17.89 3.84
N ASP A 71 -26.39 19.06 4.42
CA ASP A 71 -26.19 19.27 5.84
C ASP A 71 -27.19 18.48 6.70
N GLU A 72 -28.46 18.54 6.33
CA GLU A 72 -29.53 17.80 7.02
C GLU A 72 -29.27 16.28 6.98
N LEU A 73 -28.61 15.79 5.93
CA LEU A 73 -28.17 14.40 5.78
C LEU A 73 -26.92 14.03 6.61
N GLY A 74 -26.32 14.99 7.32
CA GLY A 74 -25.19 14.76 8.22
C GLY A 74 -23.83 14.59 7.52
N THR A 75 -23.71 14.99 6.25
CA THR A 75 -22.51 14.80 5.42
C THR A 75 -21.27 15.50 6.00
N ARG A 76 -21.47 16.55 6.81
CA ARG A 76 -20.39 17.32 7.46
C ARG A 76 -19.44 16.48 8.32
N PHE A 77 -19.97 15.53 9.08
CA PHE A 77 -19.14 14.67 9.94
C PHE A 77 -18.20 13.78 9.11
N LEU A 78 -18.62 13.40 7.89
CA LEU A 78 -17.82 12.55 7.01
C LEU A 78 -16.56 13.26 6.51
N PHE A 79 -16.60 14.58 6.33
CA PHE A 79 -15.44 15.37 5.92
C PHE A 79 -14.40 15.57 7.03
N LEU A 80 -14.77 15.41 8.30
CA LEU A 80 -13.84 15.61 9.42
C LEU A 80 -12.55 14.76 9.32
N PRO A 81 -12.60 13.42 9.11
CA PRO A 81 -11.41 12.62 8.88
C PRO A 81 -10.67 12.99 7.59
N VAL A 82 -11.35 13.48 6.56
CA VAL A 82 -10.69 13.91 5.31
C VAL A 82 -9.79 15.11 5.57
N PHE A 83 -10.31 16.14 6.25
CA PHE A 83 -9.51 17.31 6.61
C PHE A 83 -8.41 16.98 7.64
N ALA A 84 -8.69 16.14 8.63
CA ALA A 84 -7.65 15.66 9.54
C ALA A 84 -6.55 14.90 8.79
N GLY A 85 -6.93 14.05 7.83
CA GLY A 85 -6.00 13.34 6.96
C GLY A 85 -5.19 14.28 6.05
N MET A 86 -5.80 15.32 5.50
CA MET A 86 -5.07 16.37 4.78
C MET A 86 -4.00 17.02 5.66
N GLY A 87 -4.28 17.24 6.93
CA GLY A 87 -3.31 17.71 7.92
C GLY A 87 -2.12 16.75 8.11
N VAL A 88 -2.40 15.45 8.22
CA VAL A 88 -1.36 14.42 8.28
C VAL A 88 -0.49 14.41 7.02
N ILE A 89 -1.11 14.39 5.84
CA ILE A 89 -0.41 14.42 4.54
C ILE A 89 0.45 15.69 4.44
N PHE A 90 -0.11 16.83 4.82
CA PHE A 90 0.60 18.11 4.83
C PHE A 90 1.79 18.08 5.78
N TYR A 91 1.65 17.56 6.99
CA TYR A 91 2.77 17.41 7.92
C TYR A 91 3.91 16.57 7.33
N PHE A 92 3.61 15.46 6.66
CA PHE A 92 4.62 14.57 6.08
C PHE A 92 5.19 15.08 4.75
N SER A 93 4.52 16.00 4.05
CA SER A 93 5.04 16.64 2.85
C SER A 93 5.96 17.83 3.13
N LEU A 94 5.98 18.35 4.36
CA LEU A 94 6.91 19.39 4.77
C LEU A 94 8.36 18.87 4.74
N ALA A 95 9.25 19.63 4.10
CA ALA A 95 10.68 19.33 4.04
C ALA A 95 11.40 19.39 5.40
N PHE A 96 10.83 20.12 6.36
CA PHE A 96 11.38 20.34 7.71
C PHE A 96 10.44 19.79 8.77
N GLU A 97 10.97 19.60 9.98
CA GLU A 97 10.19 19.17 11.15
C GLU A 97 9.58 20.40 11.87
N PRO A 98 8.24 20.60 11.84
CA PRO A 98 7.63 21.80 12.40
C PRO A 98 7.76 21.86 13.93
N ARG A 99 8.00 23.05 14.51
CA ARG A 99 8.11 23.24 15.97
C ARG A 99 6.76 23.07 16.68
N TRP A 100 6.77 22.59 17.93
CA TRP A 100 5.53 22.35 18.71
C TRP A 100 4.77 23.64 18.95
N GLN A 101 5.50 24.70 19.25
CA GLN A 101 4.96 26.02 19.50
C GLN A 101 4.09 26.49 18.34
N ALA A 102 4.57 26.34 17.08
CA ALA A 102 3.83 26.76 15.89
C ALA A 102 2.51 25.99 15.71
N LEU A 103 2.52 24.67 15.94
CA LEU A 103 1.30 23.84 15.80
C LEU A 103 0.29 24.13 16.93
N LEU A 104 0.75 24.19 18.18
CA LEU A 104 -0.11 24.41 19.34
C LEU A 104 -0.65 25.84 19.39
N SER A 105 0.15 26.85 19.03
CA SER A 105 -0.33 28.23 18.93
C SER A 105 -1.34 28.38 17.80
N GLY A 106 -1.08 27.78 16.63
CA GLY A 106 -2.03 27.75 15.53
C GLY A 106 -3.36 27.09 15.91
N LEU A 107 -3.30 25.96 16.62
CA LEU A 107 -4.50 25.28 17.13
C LEU A 107 -5.26 26.15 18.14
N ALA A 108 -4.56 26.77 19.10
CA ALA A 108 -5.17 27.64 20.10
C ALA A 108 -5.87 28.86 19.48
N VAL A 109 -5.23 29.49 18.48
CA VAL A 109 -5.82 30.60 17.72
C VAL A 109 -7.08 30.15 16.97
N LEU A 110 -7.01 29.03 16.24
CA LEU A 110 -8.17 28.51 15.50
C LEU A 110 -9.34 28.13 16.42
N VAL A 111 -9.07 27.50 17.57
CA VAL A 111 -10.08 27.18 18.58
C VAL A 111 -10.71 28.46 19.14
N SER A 112 -9.90 29.47 19.45
CA SER A 112 -10.37 30.77 19.95
C SER A 112 -11.26 31.48 18.92
N LEU A 113 -10.81 31.54 17.66
CA LEU A 113 -11.60 32.08 16.54
C LEU A 113 -12.90 31.30 16.34
N ARG A 114 -12.88 29.96 16.50
CA ARG A 114 -14.08 29.13 16.38
C ARG A 114 -15.10 29.44 17.48
N ILE A 115 -14.65 29.67 18.70
CA ILE A 115 -15.52 30.05 19.83
C ILE A 115 -16.14 31.44 19.57
N LEU A 116 -15.35 32.39 19.07
CA LEU A 116 -15.81 33.74 18.72
C LEU A 116 -16.79 33.73 17.54
N ALA A 117 -16.56 32.89 16.54
CA ALA A 117 -17.38 32.77 15.34
C ALA A 117 -18.63 31.89 15.51
N ARG A 118 -18.98 31.46 16.74
CA ARG A 118 -20.10 30.52 17.00
C ARG A 118 -21.45 30.96 16.44
N GLN A 119 -21.66 32.27 16.26
CA GLN A 119 -22.90 32.81 15.69
C GLN A 119 -22.91 32.83 14.15
N ARG A 120 -21.75 32.68 13.50
CA ARG A 120 -21.61 32.64 12.04
C ARG A 120 -21.36 31.21 11.58
N GLN A 121 -22.42 30.46 11.30
CA GLN A 121 -22.37 29.02 11.02
C GLN A 121 -21.31 28.62 9.96
N VAL A 122 -21.28 29.31 8.80
CA VAL A 122 -20.30 29.03 7.73
C VAL A 122 -18.85 29.19 8.22
N MET A 123 -18.57 30.26 8.97
CA MET A 123 -17.24 30.52 9.52
C MET A 123 -16.87 29.48 10.58
N ALA A 124 -17.81 29.10 11.45
CA ALA A 124 -17.58 28.06 12.45
C ALA A 124 -17.23 26.71 11.82
N TYR A 125 -17.84 26.36 10.67
CA TYR A 125 -17.49 25.12 9.94
C TYR A 125 -16.13 25.19 9.28
N ALA A 126 -15.82 26.29 8.58
CA ALA A 126 -14.49 26.48 8.00
C ALA A 126 -13.39 26.38 9.06
N LEU A 127 -13.61 26.99 10.23
CA LEU A 127 -12.69 26.90 11.36
C LEU A 127 -12.64 25.49 11.97
N THR A 128 -13.73 24.74 12.00
CA THR A 128 -13.73 23.35 12.48
C THR A 128 -12.90 22.45 11.57
N PHE A 129 -13.00 22.61 10.25
CA PHE A 129 -12.16 21.88 9.30
C PHE A 129 -10.69 22.32 9.37
N ALA A 130 -10.42 23.62 9.57
CA ALA A 130 -9.06 24.10 9.81
C ALA A 130 -8.45 23.52 11.10
N ILE A 131 -9.25 23.42 12.18
CA ILE A 131 -8.85 22.75 13.42
C ILE A 131 -8.54 21.27 13.15
N ALA A 132 -9.35 20.59 12.35
CA ALA A 132 -9.12 19.19 12.01
C ALA A 132 -7.79 19.00 11.28
N VAL A 133 -7.45 19.85 10.31
CA VAL A 133 -6.14 19.86 9.62
C VAL A 133 -5.00 20.00 10.64
N VAL A 134 -5.05 21.00 11.52
CA VAL A 134 -3.98 21.20 12.52
C VAL A 134 -3.93 20.05 13.53
N ALA A 135 -5.07 19.50 13.94
CA ALA A 135 -5.12 18.33 14.81
C ALA A 135 -4.47 17.09 14.17
N GLY A 136 -4.68 16.89 12.86
CA GLY A 136 -3.98 15.86 12.09
C GLY A 136 -2.46 16.04 12.07
N MET A 137 -1.98 17.28 11.88
CA MET A 137 -0.54 17.60 11.98
C MET A 137 0.00 17.31 13.39
N VAL A 138 -0.75 17.65 14.43
CA VAL A 138 -0.39 17.38 15.83
C VAL A 138 -0.30 15.87 16.09
N ALA A 139 -1.25 15.07 15.59
CA ALA A 139 -1.20 13.61 15.70
C ALA A 139 0.04 13.04 15.01
N ALA A 140 0.30 13.45 13.76
CA ALA A 140 1.47 13.00 12.99
C ALA A 140 2.81 13.37 13.66
N LYS A 141 2.88 14.57 14.25
CA LYS A 141 4.03 14.99 15.04
C LYS A 141 4.20 14.18 16.31
N THR A 142 3.11 13.92 17.03
CA THR A 142 3.11 13.13 18.26
C THR A 142 3.66 11.74 17.97
N GLU A 143 3.17 11.08 16.91
CA GLU A 143 3.67 9.77 16.51
C GLU A 143 5.17 9.80 16.18
N THR A 144 5.60 10.78 15.35
CA THR A 144 7.01 10.91 14.95
C THR A 144 7.92 10.98 16.19
N MET A 145 7.51 11.73 17.22
CA MET A 145 8.28 11.85 18.46
C MET A 145 8.21 10.64 19.37
N LEU A 146 7.06 9.97 19.45
CA LEU A 146 6.91 8.76 20.25
C LEU A 146 7.73 7.60 19.68
N ARG A 147 7.90 7.53 18.34
CA ARG A 147 8.70 6.49 17.69
C ARG A 147 10.20 6.71 17.85
N ALA A 148 10.70 7.92 17.55
CA ALA A 148 12.09 8.33 17.76
C ALA A 148 13.18 7.29 17.42
N THR A 149 12.93 6.43 16.42
CA THR A 149 13.75 5.25 16.14
C THR A 149 15.20 5.62 15.80
N PRO A 150 16.20 5.09 16.54
CA PRO A 150 17.60 5.35 16.23
C PRO A 150 18.02 4.65 14.92
N MET A 151 18.29 5.44 13.88
CA MET A 151 18.68 4.94 12.56
C MET A 151 20.20 4.92 12.35
N LEU A 152 20.71 3.87 11.70
CA LEU A 152 22.13 3.73 11.41
C LEU A 152 22.56 4.72 10.31
N GLY A 153 23.55 5.58 10.62
CA GLY A 153 24.00 6.62 9.69
C GLY A 153 24.96 6.19 8.58
N ALA A 154 25.65 5.05 8.73
CA ALA A 154 26.56 4.55 7.71
C ALA A 154 26.76 3.04 7.85
N ASP A 155 27.03 2.39 6.73
CA ASP A 155 27.29 0.96 6.73
C ASP A 155 28.51 0.62 7.59
N VAL A 156 28.36 -0.34 8.52
CA VAL A 156 29.40 -0.75 9.44
C VAL A 156 29.43 -2.27 9.58
N THR A 157 30.64 -2.83 9.66
CA THR A 157 30.81 -4.23 10.08
C THR A 157 31.12 -4.22 11.57
N THR A 158 30.27 -4.86 12.37
CA THR A 158 30.43 -4.93 13.81
C THR A 158 29.99 -6.30 14.32
N ARG A 159 30.52 -6.73 15.47
CA ARG A 159 29.90 -7.82 16.21
C ARG A 159 28.64 -7.28 16.89
N VAL A 160 27.51 -7.94 16.64
CA VAL A 160 26.23 -7.65 17.29
C VAL A 160 25.92 -8.81 18.23
N THR A 161 25.51 -8.47 19.45
CA THR A 161 24.83 -9.40 20.35
C THR A 161 23.42 -8.87 20.56
N GLY A 162 22.42 -9.69 20.25
CA GLY A 162 21.02 -9.30 20.34
C GLY A 162 20.10 -10.47 20.69
N ARG A 163 18.85 -10.15 21.02
CA ARG A 163 17.80 -11.13 21.28
C ARG A 163 16.96 -11.34 20.02
N ILE A 164 16.60 -12.58 19.71
CA ILE A 164 15.70 -12.90 18.60
C ILE A 164 14.29 -12.44 18.97
N ALA A 165 13.77 -11.44 18.24
CA ALA A 165 12.40 -10.95 18.39
C ALA A 165 11.43 -11.62 17.39
N ALA A 166 11.92 -11.93 16.19
CA ALA A 166 11.20 -12.67 15.16
C ALA A 166 12.19 -13.37 14.22
N MET A 167 11.77 -14.48 13.64
CA MET A 167 12.54 -15.26 12.65
C MET A 167 11.60 -15.78 11.57
N GLU A 168 12.06 -15.70 10.33
CA GLU A 168 11.38 -16.12 9.10
C GLU A 168 12.40 -16.90 8.25
N GLN A 169 11.95 -17.93 7.55
CA GLN A 169 12.79 -18.71 6.64
C GLN A 169 12.40 -18.41 5.19
N ASN A 170 13.37 -17.88 4.43
CA ASN A 170 13.19 -17.70 2.99
C ASN A 170 13.24 -19.06 2.29
N ILE A 171 12.65 -19.13 1.09
CA ILE A 171 12.64 -20.31 0.22
C ILE A 171 14.06 -20.81 -0.09
N ASP A 172 15.02 -19.88 -0.26
CA ASP A 172 16.44 -20.20 -0.50
C ASP A 172 17.13 -20.87 0.70
N GLY A 173 16.39 -21.21 1.77
CA GLY A 173 16.88 -21.78 3.03
C GLY A 173 17.52 -20.76 3.97
N THR A 174 17.64 -19.49 3.56
CA THR A 174 18.22 -18.43 4.40
C THR A 174 17.22 -17.90 5.41
N TRP A 175 17.70 -17.53 6.59
CA TRP A 175 16.89 -16.99 7.68
C TRP A 175 16.90 -15.47 7.69
N ARG A 176 15.74 -14.84 7.80
CA ARG A 176 15.60 -13.42 8.12
C ARG A 176 15.24 -13.29 9.59
N VAL A 177 16.14 -12.70 10.37
CA VAL A 177 16.02 -12.58 11.81
C VAL A 177 15.90 -11.11 12.19
N THR A 178 14.88 -10.77 12.98
CA THR A 178 14.77 -9.46 13.63
C THR A 178 15.37 -9.56 15.02
N LEU A 179 16.42 -8.77 15.27
CA LEU A 179 17.17 -8.77 16.53
C LEU A 179 16.98 -7.47 17.30
N ASP A 180 16.66 -7.58 18.58
CA ASP A 180 16.79 -6.49 19.54
C ASP A 180 18.25 -6.40 19.98
N VAL A 181 18.93 -5.30 19.66
CA VAL A 181 20.37 -5.13 19.86
C VAL A 181 20.66 -4.82 21.32
N LEU A 182 21.39 -5.72 21.98
CA LEU A 182 21.82 -5.53 23.37
C LEU A 182 23.20 -4.89 23.45
N ALA A 183 24.11 -5.29 22.55
CA ALA A 183 25.46 -4.77 22.52
C ALA A 183 26.08 -4.81 21.11
N THR A 184 26.96 -3.86 20.86
CA THR A 184 27.85 -3.85 19.68
C THR A 184 29.30 -3.80 20.13
N ALA A 185 30.15 -4.59 19.47
CA ALA A 185 31.57 -4.67 19.80
C ALA A 185 32.42 -4.72 18.53
N ARG A 186 33.61 -4.10 18.61
CA ARG A 186 34.62 -4.10 17.52
C ARG A 186 34.00 -3.70 16.16
N PRO A 187 33.54 -2.45 15.97
CA PRO A 187 33.55 -1.31 16.90
C PRO A 187 32.27 -1.20 17.76
N LYS A 188 32.36 -0.55 18.93
CA LYS A 188 31.15 -0.16 19.69
C LYS A 188 30.50 1.04 19.00
N LEU A 189 29.23 0.91 18.61
CA LEU A 189 28.50 2.00 17.98
C LEU A 189 28.03 3.00 19.04
N ARG A 190 28.27 4.30 18.80
CA ARG A 190 27.79 5.39 19.67
C ARG A 190 26.27 5.53 19.61
N TYR A 191 25.71 5.37 18.41
CA TYR A 191 24.27 5.38 18.13
C TYR A 191 23.91 4.02 17.53
N ALA A 192 23.80 3.00 18.39
CA ALA A 192 23.38 1.69 17.96
C ALA A 192 21.86 1.71 17.72
N PRO A 193 21.36 1.14 16.61
CA PRO A 193 19.93 0.91 16.45
C PRO A 193 19.45 -0.07 17.52
N GLU A 194 18.26 0.15 18.08
CA GLU A 194 17.66 -0.73 19.10
C GLU A 194 17.21 -2.05 18.50
N ARG A 195 16.72 -2.03 17.27
CA ARG A 195 16.27 -3.21 16.53
C ARG A 195 16.79 -3.19 15.11
N ILE A 196 17.24 -4.36 14.65
CA ILE A 196 17.80 -4.57 13.32
C ILE A 196 17.17 -5.78 12.64
N ARG A 197 17.19 -5.79 11.30
CA ARG A 197 16.77 -6.96 10.51
C ARG A 197 17.96 -7.50 9.75
N VAL A 198 18.31 -8.76 10.01
CA VAL A 198 19.52 -9.38 9.48
C VAL A 198 19.24 -10.72 8.83
N THR A 199 19.88 -10.97 7.69
CA THR A 199 19.82 -12.28 7.03
C THR A 199 20.97 -13.17 7.50
N ALA A 200 20.69 -14.41 7.86
CA ALA A 200 21.66 -15.46 8.17
C ALA A 200 21.50 -16.61 7.17
N ARG A 201 22.61 -17.25 6.78
CA ARG A 201 22.53 -18.47 5.94
C ARG A 201 22.08 -19.68 6.75
N ASP A 202 22.50 -19.73 8.00
CA ASP A 202 22.24 -20.83 8.92
C ASP A 202 22.17 -20.27 10.35
N LEU A 203 21.40 -20.94 11.20
CA LEU A 203 21.19 -20.59 12.59
C LEU A 203 21.62 -21.75 13.49
N PRO A 204 22.11 -21.48 14.71
CA PRO A 204 22.35 -22.52 15.70
C PRO A 204 21.08 -23.35 15.96
N ALA A 205 21.22 -24.65 16.21
CA ALA A 205 20.09 -25.52 16.54
C ALA A 205 19.28 -25.08 17.77
N MET A 206 19.89 -24.32 18.69
CA MET A 206 19.24 -23.76 19.89
C MET A 206 18.76 -22.31 19.69
N ALA A 207 18.53 -21.88 18.45
CA ALA A 207 18.10 -20.51 18.15
C ALA A 207 16.57 -20.43 18.07
N ASP A 208 15.95 -20.06 19.19
CA ASP A 208 14.51 -19.81 19.28
C ASP A 208 14.19 -18.34 19.55
N ILE A 209 12.93 -17.95 19.35
CA ILE A 209 12.44 -16.62 19.73
C ILE A 209 12.69 -16.39 21.22
N GLY A 210 13.27 -15.23 21.54
CA GLY A 210 13.69 -14.86 22.88
C GLY A 210 15.12 -15.29 23.25
N SER A 211 15.75 -16.19 22.48
CA SER A 211 17.15 -16.58 22.68
C SER A 211 18.12 -15.47 22.24
N GLY A 212 19.36 -15.55 22.74
CA GLY A 212 20.41 -14.60 22.43
C GLY A 212 21.30 -15.08 21.30
N LEU A 213 21.66 -14.17 20.40
CA LEU A 213 22.44 -14.47 19.22
C LEU A 213 23.59 -13.46 19.07
N SER A 214 24.81 -13.95 18.84
CA SER A 214 26.01 -13.12 18.66
C SER A 214 26.79 -13.49 17.41
N GLY A 215 27.08 -12.50 16.56
CA GLY A 215 27.82 -12.74 15.32
C GLY A 215 28.37 -11.46 14.69
N PHE A 216 29.26 -11.62 13.71
CA PHE A 216 29.72 -10.50 12.89
C PHE A 216 28.67 -10.18 11.82
N VAL A 217 28.18 -8.95 11.83
CA VAL A 217 27.13 -8.47 10.93
C VAL A 217 27.68 -7.31 10.11
N ARG A 218 27.42 -7.34 8.81
CA ARG A 218 27.53 -6.16 7.95
C ARG A 218 26.18 -5.43 7.99
N LEU A 219 26.10 -4.39 8.81
CA LEU A 219 24.94 -3.51 8.87
C LEU A 219 25.03 -2.47 7.75
N ARG A 220 23.90 -2.22 7.10
CA ARG A 220 23.69 -1.20 6.09
C ARG A 220 22.71 -0.15 6.61
N ALA A 221 22.98 1.11 6.29
CA ALA A 221 22.03 2.18 6.55
C ALA A 221 20.74 1.94 5.72
N GLN A 222 19.59 2.40 6.23
CA GLN A 222 18.35 2.29 5.48
C GLN A 222 18.42 3.18 4.24
N SER A 223 18.14 2.59 3.08
CA SER A 223 18.01 3.31 1.80
C SER A 223 16.73 4.12 1.78
N GLY A 224 16.68 5.12 0.90
CA GLY A 224 15.46 5.88 0.62
C GLY A 224 14.67 5.27 -0.54
N PRO A 225 13.74 6.04 -1.13
CA PRO A 225 13.00 5.61 -2.31
C PRO A 225 13.93 5.31 -3.50
N VAL A 226 13.62 4.22 -4.22
CA VAL A 226 14.33 3.80 -5.44
C VAL A 226 14.06 4.72 -6.64
N ARG A 227 12.99 5.53 -6.55
CA ARG A 227 12.67 6.66 -7.42
C ARG A 227 11.84 7.69 -6.63
N PRO A 228 11.82 8.97 -7.02
CA PRO A 228 10.91 9.97 -6.46
C PRO A 228 9.46 9.49 -6.38
N GLY A 229 8.80 9.76 -5.26
CA GLY A 229 7.40 9.39 -5.01
C GLY A 229 7.12 7.90 -4.77
N ASN A 230 8.11 7.02 -4.82
CA ASN A 230 7.98 5.59 -4.53
C ASN A 230 8.10 5.28 -3.03
N TYR A 231 7.92 4.01 -2.66
CA TYR A 231 8.07 3.46 -1.32
C TYR A 231 9.39 3.89 -0.66
N ASP A 232 9.28 4.61 0.45
CA ASP A 232 10.43 5.06 1.24
C ASP A 232 10.77 4.02 2.32
N PHE A 233 11.82 3.23 2.06
CA PHE A 233 12.28 2.20 2.99
C PHE A 233 12.72 2.79 4.35
N ALA A 234 13.33 3.97 4.37
CA ALA A 234 13.77 4.62 5.59
C ALA A 234 12.58 5.11 6.43
N PHE A 235 11.57 5.71 5.77
CA PHE A 235 10.31 6.12 6.41
C PHE A 235 9.61 4.95 7.09
N HIS A 236 9.34 3.87 6.35
CA HIS A 236 8.64 2.72 6.93
C HIS A 236 9.48 1.98 7.97
N ALA A 237 10.80 1.89 7.79
CA ALA A 237 11.67 1.31 8.81
C ALA A 237 11.66 2.14 10.11
N TYR A 238 11.61 3.48 10.02
CA TYR A 238 11.52 4.37 11.17
C TYR A 238 10.25 4.12 11.98
N PHE A 239 9.06 4.11 11.35
CA PHE A 239 7.80 3.89 12.07
C PHE A 239 7.63 2.46 12.58
N ASN A 240 8.30 1.48 11.95
CA ASN A 240 8.36 0.09 12.41
C ASN A 240 9.44 -0.17 13.48
N GLY A 241 10.22 0.83 13.88
CA GLY A 241 11.26 0.67 14.90
C GLY A 241 12.51 -0.07 14.42
N ILE A 242 12.75 -0.19 13.12
CA ILE A 242 13.90 -0.90 12.53
C ILE A 242 14.97 0.10 12.12
N GLY A 243 16.08 0.16 12.86
CA GLY A 243 17.13 1.15 12.64
C GLY A 243 18.16 0.78 11.57
N ALA A 244 18.30 -0.51 11.21
CA ALA A 244 19.23 -0.97 10.19
C ALA A 244 18.86 -2.34 9.61
N ASN A 245 19.29 -2.59 8.38
CA ASN A 245 19.25 -3.92 7.74
C ASN A 245 20.67 -4.47 7.59
N GLY A 246 20.84 -5.78 7.47
CA GLY A 246 22.16 -6.35 7.27
C GLY A 246 22.17 -7.84 7.02
N PHE A 247 23.36 -8.42 7.07
CA PHE A 247 23.54 -9.87 6.97
C PHE A 247 24.72 -10.32 7.81
N PHE A 248 24.64 -11.55 8.32
CA PHE A 248 25.75 -12.18 9.02
C PHE A 248 26.86 -12.57 8.05
N LEU A 249 28.12 -12.33 8.45
CA LEU A 249 29.30 -12.71 7.68
C LEU A 249 29.73 -14.18 7.92
N GLY A 250 29.10 -14.86 8.87
CA GLY A 250 29.34 -16.27 9.20
C GLY A 250 28.21 -16.79 10.08
N THR A 251 28.31 -18.03 10.53
CA THR A 251 27.31 -18.61 11.43
C THR A 251 27.35 -17.90 12.79
N PRO A 252 26.22 -17.34 13.25
CA PRO A 252 26.16 -16.71 14.55
C PRO A 252 26.22 -17.77 15.67
N LYS A 253 26.58 -17.36 16.89
CA LYS A 253 26.64 -18.23 18.07
C LYS A 253 25.47 -17.92 18.99
N SER A 254 24.85 -18.95 19.56
CA SER A 254 23.89 -18.78 20.64
C SER A 254 24.61 -18.30 21.90
N VAL A 255 24.03 -17.32 22.59
CA VAL A 255 24.56 -16.73 23.82
C VAL A 255 23.44 -16.53 24.82
N ALA A 256 23.72 -16.77 26.10
CA ALA A 256 22.76 -16.46 27.14
C ALA A 256 22.55 -14.94 27.22
N VAL A 257 21.29 -14.51 27.19
CA VAL A 257 20.89 -13.11 27.33
C VAL A 257 19.95 -12.98 28.52
N PRO A 258 19.96 -11.83 29.22
CA PRO A 258 19.01 -11.57 30.30
C PRO A 258 17.57 -11.73 29.83
N ALA A 259 16.65 -12.11 30.72
CA ALA A 259 15.23 -12.09 30.42
C ALA A 259 14.75 -10.64 30.17
N PRO A 260 13.73 -10.42 29.33
CA PRO A 260 13.08 -9.12 29.21
C PRO A 260 12.56 -8.64 30.58
N THR A 261 12.82 -7.38 30.89
CA THR A 261 12.40 -6.73 32.15
C THR A 261 11.00 -6.16 32.06
N GLY A 262 10.56 -5.72 30.86
CA GLY A 262 9.22 -5.16 30.64
C GLY A 262 8.12 -6.20 30.44
N TYR A 263 6.93 -5.93 30.98
CA TYR A 263 5.73 -6.75 30.73
C TYR A 263 5.34 -6.79 29.25
N GLY A 264 5.47 -5.67 28.53
CA GLY A 264 5.19 -5.59 27.10
C GLY A 264 6.12 -6.47 26.27
N ASP A 265 7.42 -6.45 26.56
CA ASP A 265 8.41 -7.28 25.87
C ASP A 265 8.16 -8.77 26.11
N ARG A 266 7.82 -9.16 27.35
CA ARG A 266 7.44 -10.54 27.68
C ARG A 266 6.22 -11.01 26.91
N LEU A 267 5.18 -10.17 26.85
CA LEU A 267 3.99 -10.47 26.08
C LEU A 267 4.32 -10.60 24.59
N SER A 268 5.13 -9.69 24.03
CA SER A 268 5.52 -9.73 22.61
C SER A 268 6.31 -10.99 22.26
N LEU A 269 7.25 -11.41 23.10
CA LEU A 269 8.00 -12.65 22.91
C LEU A 269 7.11 -13.89 23.04
N TRP A 270 6.18 -13.90 24.00
CA TRP A 270 5.22 -15.01 24.15
C TRP A 270 4.32 -15.13 22.92
N VAL A 271 3.82 -14.01 22.40
CA VAL A 271 3.00 -13.98 21.17
C VAL A 271 3.83 -14.43 19.96
N SER A 272 5.07 -13.97 19.84
CA SER A 272 5.96 -14.38 18.75
C SER A 272 6.30 -15.87 18.81
N ALA A 273 6.55 -16.42 20.01
CA ALA A 273 6.79 -17.84 20.21
C ALA A 273 5.54 -18.69 19.91
N LEU A 274 4.36 -18.23 20.35
CA LEU A 274 3.09 -18.85 20.00
C LEU A 274 2.88 -18.86 18.48
N ARG A 275 3.12 -17.73 17.80
CA ARG A 275 3.04 -17.65 16.33
C ARG A 275 3.96 -18.66 15.66
N GLN A 276 5.21 -18.74 16.10
CA GLN A 276 6.16 -19.69 15.55
C GLN A 276 5.70 -21.14 15.75
N GLY A 277 5.21 -21.49 16.96
CA GLY A 277 4.67 -22.81 17.24
C GLY A 277 3.48 -23.19 16.36
N ILE A 278 2.54 -22.25 16.17
CA ILE A 278 1.39 -22.43 15.26
C ILE A 278 1.86 -22.62 13.82
N GLY A 279 2.79 -21.79 13.34
CA GLY A 279 3.36 -21.93 12.00
C GLY A 279 4.03 -23.28 11.78
N THR A 280 4.82 -23.75 12.75
CA THR A 280 5.45 -25.07 12.70
C THR A 280 4.41 -26.18 12.67
N SER A 281 3.38 -26.16 13.53
CA SER A 281 2.31 -27.16 13.52
C SER A 281 1.58 -27.22 12.15
N ILE A 282 1.28 -26.06 11.56
CA ILE A 282 0.59 -26.00 10.26
C ILE A 282 1.45 -26.66 9.17
N VAL A 283 2.72 -26.29 9.07
CA VAL A 283 3.63 -26.82 8.03
C VAL A 283 3.93 -28.31 8.24
N THR A 284 3.90 -28.81 9.48
CA THR A 284 4.04 -30.25 9.74
C THR A 284 2.79 -31.06 9.39
N ASN A 285 1.60 -30.46 9.44
CA ASN A 285 0.34 -31.14 9.16
C ASN A 285 -0.12 -30.97 7.70
N LEU A 286 0.38 -29.96 7.00
CA LEU A 286 0.08 -29.66 5.61
C LEU A 286 1.39 -29.44 4.86
N GLU A 287 1.82 -30.47 4.13
CA GLU A 287 3.06 -30.41 3.34
C GLU A 287 2.89 -29.51 2.11
N GLY A 288 4.01 -28.99 1.61
CA GLY A 288 4.05 -28.19 0.38
C GLY A 288 3.74 -26.71 0.58
N GLU A 289 3.40 -26.05 -0.53
CA GLU A 289 3.18 -24.60 -0.57
C GLU A 289 1.80 -24.21 0.01
N GLU A 290 0.86 -25.16 0.05
CA GLU A 290 -0.44 -25.01 0.68
C GLU A 290 -0.28 -24.77 2.19
N GLY A 291 0.65 -25.50 2.83
CA GLY A 291 1.06 -25.28 4.23
C GLY A 291 1.66 -23.91 4.47
N ALA A 292 2.53 -23.45 3.57
CA ALA A 292 3.12 -22.10 3.59
C ALA A 292 2.05 -21.00 3.48
N ILE A 293 1.09 -21.14 2.56
CA ILE A 293 -0.02 -20.19 2.41
C ILE A 293 -0.95 -20.26 3.63
N ALA A 294 -1.20 -21.44 4.19
CA ALA A 294 -2.01 -21.58 5.40
C ALA A 294 -1.36 -20.91 6.62
N ALA A 295 -0.05 -21.10 6.80
CA ALA A 295 0.73 -20.41 7.82
C ALA A 295 0.70 -18.88 7.60
N ALA A 296 0.84 -18.42 6.35
CA ALA A 296 0.73 -17.00 6.03
C ALA A 296 -0.65 -16.41 6.39
N LEU A 297 -1.72 -17.15 6.13
CA LEU A 297 -3.08 -16.74 6.43
C LEU A 297 -3.37 -16.70 7.94
N ILE A 298 -2.89 -17.69 8.71
CA ILE A 298 -3.20 -17.84 10.14
C ILE A 298 -2.22 -17.08 11.04
N SER A 299 -0.92 -17.25 10.80
CA SER A 299 0.16 -16.77 11.66
C SER A 299 0.82 -15.49 11.09
N GLY A 300 0.59 -15.17 9.81
CA GLY A 300 1.23 -14.04 9.12
C GLY A 300 2.62 -14.37 8.55
N GLN A 301 3.10 -15.60 8.71
CA GLN A 301 4.42 -16.04 8.21
C GLN A 301 4.35 -16.44 6.75
N ARG A 302 5.04 -15.72 5.87
CA ARG A 302 5.04 -15.95 4.42
C ARG A 302 6.18 -16.88 3.96
N ASP A 303 6.64 -17.75 4.86
CA ASP A 303 7.74 -18.65 4.62
C ASP A 303 7.32 -19.72 3.59
N GLY A 304 8.11 -19.95 2.55
CA GLY A 304 7.88 -21.06 1.61
C GLY A 304 6.95 -20.82 0.40
N ILE A 305 6.40 -19.61 0.20
CA ILE A 305 5.54 -19.30 -0.97
C ILE A 305 6.38 -18.90 -2.20
N SER A 306 6.30 -19.67 -3.28
CA SER A 306 7.11 -19.49 -4.50
C SER A 306 6.90 -18.12 -5.16
N GLU A 307 7.94 -17.62 -5.83
CA GLU A 307 7.85 -16.36 -6.58
C GLU A 307 6.86 -16.49 -7.75
N GLU A 308 6.74 -17.68 -8.33
CA GLU A 308 5.77 -17.97 -9.39
C GLU A 308 4.33 -17.84 -8.90
N THR A 309 3.98 -18.42 -7.74
CA THR A 309 2.65 -18.27 -7.16
C THR A 309 2.39 -16.83 -6.69
N ASN A 310 3.39 -16.14 -6.13
CA ASN A 310 3.26 -14.71 -5.82
C ASN A 310 2.98 -13.87 -7.07
N GLU A 311 3.64 -14.17 -8.19
CA GLU A 311 3.38 -13.53 -9.48
C GLU A 311 1.97 -13.83 -9.98
N ALA A 312 1.57 -15.11 -9.98
CA ALA A 312 0.24 -15.54 -10.43
C ALA A 312 -0.87 -14.87 -9.62
N LEU A 313 -0.72 -14.78 -8.29
CA LEU A 313 -1.65 -14.05 -7.42
C LEU A 313 -1.64 -12.55 -7.71
N ARG A 314 -0.50 -11.95 -8.05
CA ARG A 314 -0.44 -10.53 -8.43
C ARG A 314 -1.15 -10.26 -9.76
N LEU A 315 -0.92 -11.09 -10.78
CA LEU A 315 -1.53 -10.95 -12.11
C LEU A 315 -3.04 -11.25 -12.09
N SER A 316 -3.47 -12.22 -11.27
CA SER A 316 -4.90 -12.54 -11.08
C SER A 316 -5.63 -11.61 -10.11
N GLY A 317 -4.97 -10.58 -9.56
CA GLY A 317 -5.57 -9.65 -8.60
C GLY A 317 -5.81 -10.21 -7.19
N LEU A 318 -5.33 -11.42 -6.93
CA LEU A 318 -5.51 -12.20 -5.69
C LEU A 318 -4.36 -12.01 -4.66
N ALA A 319 -3.34 -11.21 -4.95
CA ALA A 319 -2.20 -10.98 -4.06
C ALA A 319 -2.58 -10.48 -2.65
N HIS A 320 -3.73 -9.82 -2.51
CA HIS A 320 -4.23 -9.36 -1.22
C HIS A 320 -4.69 -10.49 -0.30
N ILE A 321 -4.87 -11.72 -0.81
CA ILE A 321 -5.30 -12.89 -0.01
C ILE A 321 -4.15 -13.43 0.84
N ILE A 322 -2.90 -13.39 0.37
CA ILE A 322 -1.73 -13.80 1.19
C ILE A 322 -1.52 -12.85 2.38
N SER A 323 -2.05 -11.63 2.30
CA SER A 323 -2.08 -10.71 3.42
C SER A 323 -3.34 -10.91 4.24
N ILE A 324 -3.24 -10.79 5.57
CA ILE A 324 -4.42 -10.80 6.43
C ILE A 324 -5.30 -9.60 6.08
N SER A 325 -6.44 -9.90 5.45
CA SER A 325 -7.34 -8.93 4.87
C SER A 325 -8.48 -8.56 5.83
N GLY A 326 -9.17 -7.47 5.53
CA GLY A 326 -10.39 -7.08 6.25
C GLY A 326 -11.46 -8.16 6.24
N LEU A 327 -11.57 -8.88 5.12
CA LEU A 327 -12.50 -10.00 4.98
C LEU A 327 -12.13 -11.14 5.93
N HIS A 328 -10.84 -11.48 6.08
CA HIS A 328 -10.41 -12.54 6.99
C HIS A 328 -10.77 -12.20 8.45
N MET A 329 -10.50 -10.96 8.87
CA MET A 329 -10.84 -10.49 10.21
C MET A 329 -12.35 -10.50 10.45
N ALA A 330 -13.13 -10.03 9.47
CA ALA A 330 -14.60 -10.00 9.55
C ALA A 330 -15.22 -11.41 9.55
N LEU A 331 -14.71 -12.34 8.74
CA LEU A 331 -15.15 -13.73 8.70
C LEU A 331 -14.80 -14.45 10.01
N ALA A 332 -13.59 -14.25 10.53
CA ALA A 332 -13.19 -14.83 11.81
C ALA A 332 -14.07 -14.32 12.97
N GLY A 333 -14.25 -13.00 13.08
CA GLY A 333 -15.14 -12.40 14.08
C GLY A 333 -16.60 -12.86 13.91
N GLY A 334 -17.09 -12.91 12.66
CA GLY A 334 -18.45 -13.37 12.34
C GLY A 334 -18.69 -14.83 12.70
N LEU A 335 -17.71 -15.71 12.46
CA LEU A 335 -17.76 -17.12 12.85
C LEU A 335 -17.75 -17.26 14.37
N VAL A 336 -16.91 -16.52 15.09
CA VAL A 336 -16.93 -16.50 16.57
C VAL A 336 -18.30 -16.04 17.09
N MET A 337 -18.87 -14.99 16.50
CA MET A 337 -20.24 -14.56 16.85
C MET A 337 -21.27 -15.67 16.60
N LEU A 338 -21.17 -16.38 15.47
CA LEU A 338 -22.08 -17.46 15.12
C LEU A 338 -21.96 -18.63 16.11
N VAL A 339 -20.73 -19.07 16.41
CA VAL A 339 -20.46 -20.16 17.36
C VAL A 339 -20.97 -19.81 18.74
N VAL A 340 -20.64 -18.63 19.28
CA VAL A 340 -21.12 -18.20 20.60
C VAL A 340 -22.65 -18.13 20.64
N ARG A 341 -23.29 -17.67 19.57
CA ARG A 341 -24.76 -17.65 19.48
C ARG A 341 -25.36 -19.06 19.38
N ALA A 342 -24.73 -19.96 18.62
CA ALA A 342 -25.19 -21.33 18.48
C ALA A 342 -25.08 -22.09 19.82
N VAL A 343 -23.96 -21.93 20.54
CA VAL A 343 -23.76 -22.50 21.87
C VAL A 343 -24.78 -21.92 22.86
N ALA A 344 -24.99 -20.61 22.86
CA ALA A 344 -26.02 -20.00 23.72
C ALA A 344 -27.44 -20.46 23.38
N ALA A 345 -27.74 -20.79 22.13
CA ALA A 345 -29.02 -21.33 21.70
C ALA A 345 -29.31 -22.74 22.25
N LEU A 346 -28.27 -23.51 22.62
CA LEU A 346 -28.42 -24.79 23.31
C LEU A 346 -28.93 -24.61 24.76
N PHE A 347 -28.87 -23.39 25.31
CA PHE A 347 -29.32 -23.05 26.66
C PHE A 347 -30.44 -21.98 26.64
N PRO A 348 -31.72 -22.38 26.43
CA PRO A 348 -32.84 -21.44 26.27
C PRO A 348 -32.98 -20.40 27.39
N GLY A 349 -32.65 -20.77 28.63
CA GLY A 349 -32.69 -19.88 29.78
C GLY A 349 -31.71 -18.70 29.69
N LEU A 350 -30.53 -18.90 29.09
CA LEU A 350 -29.54 -17.86 28.84
C LEU A 350 -29.96 -16.98 27.66
N ALA A 351 -30.46 -17.60 26.59
CA ALA A 351 -30.83 -16.93 25.35
C ALA A 351 -32.02 -15.96 25.51
N MET A 352 -32.98 -16.28 26.39
CA MET A 352 -34.15 -15.42 26.63
C MET A 352 -33.90 -14.31 27.66
N ARG A 353 -32.94 -14.49 28.59
CA ARG A 353 -32.71 -13.55 29.71
C ARG A 353 -31.60 -12.54 29.48
N HIS A 354 -30.70 -12.82 28.54
CA HIS A 354 -29.54 -11.97 28.29
C HIS A 354 -29.40 -11.57 26.81
N PRO A 355 -28.81 -10.40 26.52
CA PRO A 355 -28.58 -9.96 25.15
C PRO A 355 -27.40 -10.74 24.54
N VAL A 356 -27.61 -12.00 24.16
CA VAL A 356 -26.59 -12.91 23.59
C VAL A 356 -25.83 -12.26 22.44
N LYS A 357 -26.50 -11.43 21.64
CA LYS A 357 -25.87 -10.65 20.56
C LYS A 357 -24.72 -9.77 21.04
N LYS A 358 -24.85 -9.13 22.21
CA LYS A 358 -23.81 -8.26 22.79
C LYS A 358 -22.64 -9.06 23.33
N TYR A 359 -22.91 -10.19 23.98
CA TYR A 359 -21.85 -11.10 24.46
C TYR A 359 -21.09 -11.73 23.29
N ALA A 360 -21.80 -12.15 22.24
CA ALA A 360 -21.18 -12.65 21.01
C ALA A 360 -20.31 -11.57 20.35
N ALA A 361 -20.75 -10.31 20.30
CA ALA A 361 -19.94 -9.20 19.78
C ALA A 361 -18.70 -8.93 20.64
N GLY A 362 -18.83 -9.00 21.97
CA GLY A 362 -17.69 -8.88 22.89
C GLY A 362 -16.68 -10.02 22.75
N ALA A 363 -17.16 -11.27 22.62
CA ALA A 363 -16.32 -12.44 22.38
C ALA A 363 -15.61 -12.35 21.02
N ALA A 364 -16.31 -11.93 19.97
CA ALA A 364 -15.71 -11.70 18.66
C ALA A 364 -14.67 -10.58 18.70
N LEU A 365 -14.90 -9.50 19.44
CA LEU A 365 -13.92 -8.43 19.61
C LEU A 365 -12.65 -8.96 20.30
N ALA A 366 -12.79 -9.76 21.36
CA ALA A 366 -11.67 -10.38 22.06
C ALA A 366 -10.92 -11.38 21.14
N ALA A 367 -11.64 -12.21 20.39
CA ALA A 367 -11.05 -13.16 19.45
C ALA A 367 -10.32 -12.45 18.30
N SER A 368 -10.89 -11.39 17.73
CA SER A 368 -10.24 -10.58 16.69
C SER A 368 -9.03 -9.82 17.23
N ALA A 369 -9.06 -9.36 18.48
CA ALA A 369 -7.89 -8.73 19.12
C ALA A 369 -6.77 -9.75 19.35
N PHE A 370 -7.12 -10.96 19.81
CA PHE A 370 -6.17 -12.07 19.91
C PHE A 370 -5.58 -12.44 18.55
N TYR A 371 -6.42 -12.51 17.52
CA TYR A 371 -5.96 -12.80 16.16
C TYR A 371 -5.06 -11.70 15.58
N LEU A 372 -5.33 -10.42 15.88
CA LEU A 372 -4.44 -9.31 15.54
C LEU A 372 -3.06 -9.47 16.19
N MET A 373 -3.01 -9.83 17.48
CA MET A 373 -1.74 -10.08 18.16
C MET A 373 -1.03 -11.28 17.56
N LEU A 374 -1.76 -12.38 17.34
CA LEU A 374 -1.22 -13.62 16.81
C LEU A 374 -0.64 -13.44 15.41
N SER A 375 -1.27 -12.64 14.55
CA SER A 375 -0.83 -12.37 13.18
C SER A 375 0.39 -11.46 13.03
N GLY A 376 0.95 -10.94 14.13
CA GLY A 376 2.10 -10.04 14.10
C GLY A 376 1.75 -8.58 14.15
N ALA A 377 0.47 -8.27 14.33
CA ALA A 377 -0.06 -6.92 14.21
C ALA A 377 0.47 -6.26 12.93
N ASP A 378 0.51 -7.01 11.82
CA ASP A 378 0.83 -6.41 10.53
C ASP A 378 -0.16 -5.28 10.29
N VAL A 379 0.33 -4.27 9.61
CA VAL A 379 -0.34 -3.01 9.40
C VAL A 379 -1.73 -3.21 8.78
N ALA A 380 -1.85 -4.16 7.84
CA ALA A 380 -3.12 -4.54 7.24
C ALA A 380 -4.13 -5.16 8.23
N ALA A 381 -3.64 -5.99 9.15
CA ALA A 381 -4.46 -6.60 10.19
C ALA A 381 -4.93 -5.55 11.20
N GLN A 382 -4.08 -4.59 11.58
CA GLN A 382 -4.43 -3.52 12.54
C GLN A 382 -5.63 -2.69 12.05
N ARG A 383 -5.62 -2.27 10.79
CA ARG A 383 -6.72 -1.46 10.22
C ARG A 383 -8.02 -2.26 10.14
N SER A 384 -7.92 -3.50 9.67
CA SER A 384 -9.04 -4.44 9.60
C SER A 384 -9.67 -4.66 10.98
N PHE A 385 -8.83 -4.81 12.01
CA PHE A 385 -9.26 -4.89 13.39
C PHE A 385 -9.92 -3.59 13.87
N ILE A 386 -9.33 -2.41 13.61
CA ILE A 386 -9.94 -1.12 14.02
C ILE A 386 -11.34 -0.97 13.41
N MET A 387 -11.50 -1.25 12.12
CA MET A 387 -12.80 -1.19 11.46
C MET A 387 -13.80 -2.18 12.08
N LEU A 388 -13.39 -3.44 12.24
CA LEU A 388 -14.24 -4.46 12.85
C LEU A 388 -14.59 -4.12 14.30
N ALA A 389 -13.64 -3.61 15.08
CA ALA A 389 -13.83 -3.22 16.46
C ALA A 389 -14.87 -2.10 16.58
N VAL A 390 -14.78 -1.06 15.74
CA VAL A 390 -15.79 0.01 15.69
C VAL A 390 -17.17 -0.56 15.35
N MET A 391 -17.25 -1.51 14.40
CA MET A 391 -18.51 -2.17 14.05
C MET A 391 -19.08 -3.02 15.20
N LEU A 392 -18.25 -3.82 15.87
CA LEU A 392 -18.65 -4.68 16.99
C LEU A 392 -19.06 -3.85 18.22
N VAL A 393 -18.34 -2.77 18.53
CA VAL A 393 -18.72 -1.81 19.57
C VAL A 393 -20.05 -1.13 19.22
N ALA A 394 -20.27 -0.76 17.96
CA ALA A 394 -21.57 -0.24 17.52
C ALA A 394 -22.69 -1.26 17.73
N VAL A 395 -22.45 -2.56 17.46
CA VAL A 395 -23.40 -3.64 17.78
C VAL A 395 -23.69 -3.73 19.28
N MET A 396 -22.68 -3.60 20.14
CA MET A 396 -22.86 -3.62 21.60
C MET A 396 -23.67 -2.42 22.10
N MET A 397 -23.54 -1.28 21.44
CA MET A 397 -24.28 -0.03 21.72
C MET A 397 -25.65 0.05 21.02
N ASP A 398 -26.12 -1.03 20.39
CA ASP A 398 -27.37 -1.08 19.63
C ASP A 398 -27.47 -0.02 18.52
N ARG A 399 -26.33 0.31 17.91
CA ARG A 399 -26.22 1.20 16.73
C ARG A 399 -26.03 0.39 15.45
N ALA A 400 -26.39 0.98 14.32
CA ALA A 400 -26.13 0.39 13.00
C ALA A 400 -24.62 0.22 12.79
N ALA A 401 -24.17 -1.00 12.52
CA ALA A 401 -22.75 -1.35 12.42
C ALA A 401 -22.11 -0.88 11.10
N ILE A 402 -22.81 -1.00 9.98
CA ILE A 402 -22.31 -0.68 8.64
C ILE A 402 -22.87 0.67 8.20
N THR A 403 -22.13 1.75 8.47
CA THR A 403 -22.50 3.12 8.09
C THR A 403 -21.27 3.95 7.72
N MET A 404 -21.45 4.98 6.88
CA MET A 404 -20.39 5.96 6.59
C MET A 404 -19.87 6.66 7.84
N ARG A 405 -20.74 6.85 8.84
CA ARG A 405 -20.37 7.47 10.11
C ARG A 405 -19.39 6.59 10.90
N ASN A 406 -19.63 5.30 10.97
CA ASN A 406 -18.70 4.37 11.64
C ASN A 406 -17.37 4.29 10.90
N LEU A 407 -17.40 4.33 9.56
CA LEU A 407 -16.16 4.41 8.76
C LEU A 407 -15.37 5.69 9.06
N ALA A 408 -16.06 6.83 9.18
CA ALA A 408 -15.43 8.11 9.55
C ALA A 408 -14.82 8.07 10.96
N ILE A 409 -15.48 7.42 11.93
CA ILE A 409 -14.94 7.20 13.28
C ILE A 409 -13.69 6.31 13.24
N ALA A 410 -13.73 5.21 12.48
CA ALA A 410 -12.56 4.35 12.31
C ALA A 410 -11.37 5.10 11.68
N ALA A 411 -11.63 5.98 10.70
CA ALA A 411 -10.60 6.82 10.10
C ALA A 411 -9.99 7.80 11.11
N LEU A 412 -10.81 8.46 11.94
CA LEU A 412 -10.33 9.36 13.00
C LEU A 412 -9.47 8.63 14.04
N ILE A 413 -9.90 7.44 14.48
CA ILE A 413 -9.12 6.61 15.41
C ILE A 413 -7.76 6.26 14.78
N THR A 414 -7.76 5.85 13.51
CA THR A 414 -6.53 5.52 12.79
C THR A 414 -5.59 6.72 12.69
N ILE A 415 -6.12 7.91 12.36
CA ILE A 415 -5.34 9.16 12.27
C ILE A 415 -4.72 9.54 13.63
N VAL A 416 -5.39 9.27 14.74
CA VAL A 416 -4.89 9.58 16.08
C VAL A 416 -3.75 8.65 16.50
N PHE A 417 -3.88 7.35 16.24
CA PHE A 417 -2.92 6.35 16.74
C PHE A 417 -1.78 6.04 15.78
N VAL A 418 -2.05 6.03 14.47
CA VAL A 418 -1.09 5.62 13.43
C VAL A 418 -1.22 6.53 12.20
N PRO A 419 -0.98 7.85 12.32
CA PRO A 419 -1.16 8.79 11.22
C PRO A 419 -0.28 8.51 9.99
N HIS A 420 0.95 8.00 10.15
CA HIS A 420 1.83 7.70 9.00
C HIS A 420 1.20 6.74 7.97
N GLU A 421 0.26 5.90 8.40
CA GLU A 421 -0.42 4.92 7.54
C GLU A 421 -1.27 5.55 6.43
N LEU A 422 -1.70 6.80 6.59
CA LEU A 422 -2.51 7.48 5.59
C LEU A 422 -1.78 7.62 4.24
N LEU A 423 -0.45 7.66 4.27
CA LEU A 423 0.41 7.71 3.07
C LEU A 423 0.57 6.33 2.42
N GLY A 424 0.32 5.26 3.16
CA GLY A 424 0.51 3.90 2.71
C GLY A 424 -0.60 3.42 1.77
N PRO A 425 -0.27 2.54 0.79
CA PRO A 425 -1.27 1.92 -0.11
C PRO A 425 -2.38 1.22 0.67
N SER A 426 -1.97 0.66 1.80
CA SER A 426 -2.70 -0.25 2.64
C SER A 426 -3.93 0.41 3.28
N PHE A 427 -3.80 1.64 3.82
CA PHE A 427 -4.92 2.44 4.30
C PHE A 427 -5.84 2.87 3.16
N GLN A 428 -5.24 3.43 2.10
CA GLN A 428 -5.95 4.05 0.98
C GLN A 428 -6.88 3.08 0.27
N MET A 429 -6.37 1.88 -0.07
CA MET A 429 -7.16 0.84 -0.74
C MET A 429 -8.31 0.33 0.13
N SER A 430 -8.08 0.09 1.42
CA SER A 430 -9.08 -0.50 2.30
C SER A 430 -10.24 0.46 2.59
N PHE A 431 -9.92 1.72 2.94
CA PHE A 431 -10.93 2.72 3.24
C PHE A 431 -11.69 3.14 1.98
N SER A 432 -11.04 3.23 0.82
CA SER A 432 -11.74 3.54 -0.44
C SER A 432 -12.69 2.41 -0.85
N ALA A 433 -12.26 1.14 -0.76
CA ALA A 433 -13.10 0.00 -1.08
C ALA A 433 -14.31 -0.09 -0.14
N THR A 434 -14.12 0.09 1.17
CA THR A 434 -15.23 0.03 2.13
C THR A 434 -16.18 1.21 1.98
N ALA A 435 -15.67 2.42 1.75
CA ALA A 435 -16.51 3.59 1.45
C ALA A 435 -17.32 3.37 0.17
N ALA A 436 -16.69 2.86 -0.90
CA ALA A 436 -17.37 2.57 -2.16
C ALA A 436 -18.51 1.56 -1.99
N LEU A 437 -18.27 0.48 -1.24
CA LEU A 437 -19.28 -0.55 -0.96
C LEU A 437 -20.44 0.01 -0.13
N ILE A 438 -20.17 0.79 0.92
CA ILE A 438 -21.22 1.41 1.75
C ILE A 438 -22.04 2.41 0.93
N ALA A 439 -21.38 3.23 0.10
CA ALA A 439 -22.05 4.21 -0.77
C ALA A 439 -22.94 3.51 -1.81
N ALA A 440 -22.42 2.49 -2.49
CA ALA A 440 -23.14 1.75 -3.49
C ALA A 440 -24.31 0.96 -2.90
N PHE A 441 -24.13 0.36 -1.72
CA PHE A 441 -25.22 -0.32 -1.02
C PHE A 441 -26.34 0.65 -0.64
N ALA A 442 -26.01 1.84 -0.09
CA ALA A 442 -26.99 2.88 0.23
C ALA A 442 -27.76 3.35 -1.02
N TRP A 443 -27.06 3.59 -2.13
CA TRP A 443 -27.67 3.95 -3.40
C TRP A 443 -28.60 2.85 -3.95
N TRP A 444 -28.18 1.58 -3.84
CA TRP A 444 -28.98 0.43 -4.27
C TRP A 444 -30.26 0.28 -3.43
N THR A 445 -30.17 0.43 -2.10
CA THR A 445 -31.33 0.33 -1.21
C THR A 445 -32.34 1.44 -1.46
N ASP A 446 -31.90 2.68 -1.66
CA ASP A 446 -32.80 3.81 -1.94
C ASP A 446 -33.54 3.63 -3.27
N ARG A 447 -32.82 3.17 -4.30
CA ARG A 447 -33.41 2.92 -5.63
C ARG A 447 -34.41 1.76 -5.62
N ARG A 448 -34.17 0.73 -4.80
CA ARG A 448 -35.09 -0.40 -4.65
C ARG A 448 -36.36 0.01 -3.91
N ARG A 449 -36.25 0.81 -2.84
CA ARG A 449 -37.40 1.35 -2.10
C ARG A 449 -38.34 2.14 -3.01
N ASN A 450 -37.81 3.02 -3.86
CA ASN A 450 -38.62 3.80 -4.81
C ASN A 450 -39.24 2.94 -5.93
N ARG A 451 -38.68 1.76 -6.23
CA ARG A 451 -39.16 0.88 -7.29
C ARG A 451 -40.21 -0.13 -6.79
N ASP A 452 -40.14 -0.51 -5.52
CA ASP A 452 -41.13 -1.37 -4.86
C ASP A 452 -42.43 -0.61 -4.54
N GLU A 453 -42.44 0.74 -4.58
CA GLU A 453 -43.66 1.56 -4.52
C GLU A 453 -44.47 1.51 -5.84
N ASP A 454 -43.83 1.22 -6.98
CA ASP A 454 -44.45 1.23 -8.32
C ASP A 454 -44.69 -0.17 -8.95
N ALA A 455 -44.25 -1.25 -8.29
CA ALA A 455 -44.35 -2.60 -8.85
C ALA A 455 -45.51 -3.42 -8.26
N PRO A 456 -46.41 -4.01 -9.08
CA PRO A 456 -47.43 -4.91 -8.57
C PRO A 456 -46.77 -6.17 -7.97
N ARG A 457 -47.18 -6.50 -6.75
CA ARG A 457 -46.76 -7.69 -6.00
C ARG A 457 -47.18 -8.97 -6.72
N SER A 458 -46.43 -9.40 -7.73
CA SER A 458 -46.65 -10.70 -8.38
C SER A 458 -45.57 -11.72 -7.98
N SER A 459 -46.09 -12.85 -7.46
CA SER A 459 -45.47 -14.15 -7.17
C SER A 459 -43.96 -14.19 -6.89
N PHE A 460 -43.61 -13.98 -5.61
CA PHE A 460 -42.28 -14.23 -5.05
C PHE A 460 -41.91 -15.72 -4.95
N ALA A 461 -42.83 -16.64 -5.31
CA ALA A 461 -42.68 -18.08 -5.04
C ALA A 461 -42.06 -18.90 -6.19
N ALA A 462 -41.95 -18.36 -7.41
CA ALA A 462 -41.48 -19.14 -8.59
C ALA A 462 -40.05 -18.80 -9.07
N ARG A 463 -39.30 -17.98 -8.34
CA ARG A 463 -37.89 -17.70 -8.67
C ARG A 463 -36.99 -18.79 -8.07
N GLY A 464 -36.83 -19.86 -8.82
CA GLY A 464 -36.06 -21.05 -8.46
C GLY A 464 -34.60 -20.80 -8.08
N PHE A 465 -33.93 -21.85 -7.62
CA PHE A 465 -32.52 -21.86 -7.19
C PHE A 465 -31.57 -21.17 -8.18
N LEU A 466 -31.81 -21.31 -9.48
CA LEU A 466 -31.01 -20.68 -10.54
C LEU A 466 -31.05 -19.14 -10.49
N HIS A 467 -32.20 -18.53 -10.19
CA HIS A 467 -32.29 -17.07 -10.05
C HIS A 467 -31.56 -16.59 -8.78
N LYS A 468 -31.61 -17.37 -7.68
CA LYS A 468 -30.83 -17.09 -6.47
C LYS A 468 -29.32 -17.21 -6.71
N MET A 469 -28.87 -18.19 -7.49
CA MET A 469 -27.46 -18.30 -7.89
C MET A 469 -27.03 -17.12 -8.77
N ILE A 470 -27.77 -16.81 -9.84
CA ILE A 470 -27.42 -15.71 -10.77
C ILE A 470 -27.39 -14.37 -10.04
N THR A 471 -28.35 -14.10 -9.14
CA THR A 471 -28.37 -12.86 -8.35
C THR A 471 -27.24 -12.79 -7.33
N SER A 472 -26.84 -13.91 -6.74
CA SER A 472 -25.70 -13.96 -5.81
C SER A 472 -24.37 -13.74 -6.53
N VAL A 473 -24.16 -14.39 -7.68
CA VAL A 473 -22.96 -14.18 -8.52
C VAL A 473 -22.91 -12.75 -9.03
N GLY A 474 -24.04 -12.20 -9.48
CA GLY A 474 -24.15 -10.80 -9.89
C GLY A 474 -23.82 -9.81 -8.78
N ALA A 475 -24.23 -10.09 -7.54
CA ALA A 475 -23.90 -9.27 -6.37
C ALA A 475 -22.39 -9.35 -6.02
N THR A 476 -21.78 -10.52 -6.06
CA THR A 476 -20.34 -10.70 -5.83
C THR A 476 -19.51 -10.00 -6.91
N ALA A 477 -19.93 -10.08 -8.18
CA ALA A 477 -19.29 -9.38 -9.27
C ALA A 477 -19.41 -7.86 -9.11
N ALA A 478 -20.60 -7.35 -8.77
CA ALA A 478 -20.81 -5.92 -8.56
C ALA A 478 -19.96 -5.38 -7.39
N THR A 479 -19.96 -6.06 -6.25
CA THR A 479 -19.15 -5.67 -5.08
C THR A 479 -17.66 -5.68 -5.39
N SER A 480 -17.17 -6.71 -6.08
CA SER A 480 -15.78 -6.82 -6.51
C SER A 480 -15.40 -5.72 -7.51
N ALA A 481 -16.29 -5.36 -8.45
CA ALA A 481 -16.04 -4.27 -9.40
C ALA A 481 -16.00 -2.90 -8.70
N ILE A 482 -16.93 -2.64 -7.77
CA ILE A 482 -17.00 -1.39 -7.01
C ILE A 482 -15.77 -1.24 -6.10
N ALA A 483 -15.45 -2.28 -5.34
CA ALA A 483 -14.28 -2.29 -4.47
C ALA A 483 -12.99 -2.17 -5.30
N GLY A 484 -12.87 -2.97 -6.37
CA GLY A 484 -11.69 -3.03 -7.23
C GLY A 484 -11.43 -1.74 -8.00
N THR A 485 -12.47 -1.03 -8.47
CA THR A 485 -12.30 0.28 -9.12
C THR A 485 -11.85 1.36 -8.13
N ALA A 486 -12.41 1.38 -6.92
CA ALA A 486 -12.03 2.33 -5.88
C ALA A 486 -10.63 2.08 -5.31
N SER A 487 -10.24 0.82 -5.09
CA SER A 487 -8.88 0.47 -4.63
C SER A 487 -7.86 0.50 -5.77
N GLY A 488 -8.30 0.24 -7.00
CA GLY A 488 -7.47 0.16 -8.21
C GLY A 488 -6.74 1.46 -8.51
N ILE A 489 -7.34 2.61 -8.20
CA ILE A 489 -6.68 3.92 -8.32
C ILE A 489 -5.40 4.01 -7.48
N PHE A 490 -5.42 3.45 -6.27
CA PHE A 490 -4.25 3.44 -5.39
C PHE A 490 -3.28 2.31 -5.76
N ALA A 491 -3.79 1.17 -6.25
CA ALA A 491 -2.94 0.08 -6.73
C ALA A 491 -2.13 0.49 -7.96
N LEU A 492 -2.75 1.25 -8.85
CA LEU A 492 -2.11 1.90 -9.98
C LEU A 492 -0.93 2.77 -9.53
N TYR A 493 -1.15 3.68 -8.58
CA TYR A 493 -0.12 4.60 -8.11
C TYR A 493 1.07 3.91 -7.42
N HIS A 494 0.80 2.99 -6.48
CA HIS A 494 1.85 2.40 -5.64
C HIS A 494 2.58 1.23 -6.31
N PHE A 495 1.87 0.44 -7.13
CA PHE A 495 2.42 -0.79 -7.68
C PHE A 495 2.71 -0.73 -9.18
N ASN A 496 2.29 0.33 -9.88
CA ASN A 496 2.32 0.44 -11.36
C ASN A 496 1.81 -0.83 -12.05
N ASN A 497 0.83 -1.49 -11.43
CA ASN A 497 0.27 -2.74 -11.91
C ASN A 497 -1.23 -2.67 -11.85
N THR A 498 -1.88 -3.05 -12.94
CA THR A 498 -3.32 -3.29 -12.96
C THR A 498 -3.53 -4.77 -13.19
N ALA A 499 -4.51 -5.35 -12.51
CA ALA A 499 -4.97 -6.71 -12.74
C ALA A 499 -6.32 -6.61 -13.45
N PRO A 500 -6.38 -6.50 -14.80
CA PRO A 500 -7.63 -6.26 -15.52
C PRO A 500 -8.63 -7.40 -15.30
N LEU A 501 -8.11 -8.64 -15.23
CA LEU A 501 -8.89 -9.84 -14.92
C LEU A 501 -8.98 -10.13 -13.42
N GLY A 502 -8.56 -9.19 -12.56
CA GLY A 502 -8.65 -9.32 -11.11
C GLY A 502 -10.09 -9.48 -10.60
N LEU A 503 -11.06 -8.91 -11.32
CA LEU A 503 -12.48 -9.12 -11.03
C LEU A 503 -12.87 -10.60 -11.19
N LEU A 504 -12.39 -11.26 -12.25
CA LEU A 504 -12.66 -12.67 -12.51
C LEU A 504 -12.03 -13.54 -11.42
N GLY A 505 -10.75 -13.27 -11.09
CA GLY A 505 -10.06 -13.94 -9.99
C GLY A 505 -10.86 -13.86 -8.69
N ASN A 506 -11.30 -12.65 -8.30
CA ASN A 506 -12.06 -12.43 -7.07
C ASN A 506 -13.40 -13.15 -7.05
N VAL A 507 -14.19 -13.09 -8.14
CA VAL A 507 -15.49 -13.74 -8.21
C VAL A 507 -15.37 -15.27 -8.07
N LEU A 508 -14.30 -15.86 -8.60
CA LEU A 508 -14.06 -17.30 -8.53
C LEU A 508 -13.44 -17.74 -7.19
N ALA A 509 -12.48 -16.98 -6.67
CA ALA A 509 -11.71 -17.36 -5.47
C ALA A 509 -12.42 -17.01 -4.15
N LEU A 510 -13.13 -15.88 -4.07
CA LEU A 510 -13.74 -15.42 -2.82
C LEU A 510 -14.75 -16.40 -2.20
N PRO A 511 -15.60 -17.10 -2.97
CA PRO A 511 -16.47 -18.14 -2.41
C PRO A 511 -15.68 -19.27 -1.74
N VAL A 512 -14.61 -19.75 -2.39
CA VAL A 512 -13.74 -20.81 -1.85
C VAL A 512 -13.07 -20.33 -0.56
N ILE A 513 -12.57 -19.09 -0.54
CA ILE A 513 -11.93 -18.52 0.64
C ILE A 513 -12.92 -18.35 1.79
N SER A 514 -14.12 -17.86 1.50
CA SER A 514 -15.11 -17.51 2.52
C SER A 514 -15.82 -18.72 3.11
N VAL A 515 -16.03 -19.77 2.31
CA VAL A 515 -16.75 -20.99 2.72
C VAL A 515 -15.80 -22.08 3.22
N THR A 516 -14.63 -22.23 2.58
CA THR A 516 -13.70 -23.33 2.87
C THR A 516 -12.47 -22.82 3.62
N VAL A 517 -11.69 -21.90 3.06
CA VAL A 517 -10.36 -21.59 3.64
C VAL A 517 -10.48 -20.95 5.03
N MET A 518 -11.24 -19.86 5.17
CA MET A 518 -11.29 -19.08 6.40
C MET A 518 -12.02 -19.78 7.57
N PRO A 519 -13.19 -20.41 7.37
CA PRO A 519 -13.85 -21.11 8.48
C PRO A 519 -12.99 -22.25 9.03
N PHE A 520 -12.36 -23.01 8.15
CA PHE A 520 -11.49 -24.11 8.56
C PHE A 520 -10.15 -23.64 9.13
N ALA A 521 -9.65 -22.44 8.76
CA ALA A 521 -8.54 -21.80 9.45
C ALA A 521 -8.86 -21.49 10.92
N VAL A 522 -10.05 -20.95 11.21
CA VAL A 522 -10.49 -20.68 12.59
C VAL A 522 -10.76 -21.97 13.35
N LEU A 523 -11.38 -22.97 12.71
CA LEU A 523 -11.60 -24.28 13.32
C LEU A 523 -10.27 -24.99 13.65
N SER A 524 -9.26 -24.86 12.79
CA SER A 524 -7.90 -25.36 13.05
C SER A 524 -7.32 -24.73 14.31
N LEU A 525 -7.38 -23.41 14.45
CA LEU A 525 -6.92 -22.72 15.66
C LEU A 525 -7.66 -23.17 16.93
N LEU A 526 -8.97 -23.43 16.83
CA LEU A 526 -9.76 -23.92 17.97
C LEU A 526 -9.51 -25.40 18.29
N ALA A 527 -9.13 -26.20 17.30
CA ALA A 527 -8.84 -27.63 17.43
C ALA A 527 -7.40 -27.91 17.89
N MET A 528 -6.48 -26.96 17.67
CA MET A 528 -5.05 -27.10 17.99
C MET A 528 -4.75 -27.42 19.47
N PRO A 529 -5.45 -26.87 20.48
CA PRO A 529 -5.24 -27.26 21.88
C PRO A 529 -5.58 -28.73 22.20
N PHE A 530 -6.24 -29.43 21.27
CA PHE A 530 -6.66 -30.82 21.40
C PHE A 530 -5.89 -31.76 20.46
N ASP A 531 -4.86 -31.27 19.76
CA ASP A 531 -4.11 -32.01 18.73
C ASP A 531 -4.99 -32.53 17.57
N LEU A 532 -6.11 -31.83 17.29
CA LEU A 532 -7.09 -32.18 16.27
C LEU A 532 -7.06 -31.24 15.05
N GLU A 533 -6.04 -30.39 14.92
CA GLU A 533 -5.93 -29.41 13.85
C GLU A 533 -5.68 -30.01 12.46
N TRP A 534 -5.14 -31.23 12.38
CA TRP A 534 -4.81 -31.89 11.11
C TRP A 534 -6.04 -32.01 10.19
N LEU A 535 -7.22 -32.30 10.75
CA LEU A 535 -8.46 -32.48 9.99
C LEU A 535 -8.95 -31.18 9.33
N PRO A 536 -9.18 -30.08 10.06
CA PRO A 536 -9.56 -28.81 9.44
C PRO A 536 -8.45 -28.25 8.53
N LEU A 537 -7.17 -28.50 8.83
CA LEU A 537 -6.07 -28.07 7.97
C LEU A 537 -6.09 -28.75 6.59
N GLN A 538 -6.46 -30.03 6.50
CA GLN A 538 -6.59 -30.70 5.20
C GLN A 538 -7.69 -30.09 4.33
N VAL A 539 -8.84 -29.75 4.93
CA VAL A 539 -9.94 -29.09 4.20
C VAL A 539 -9.54 -27.68 3.76
N MET A 540 -8.83 -26.95 4.63
CA MET A 540 -8.27 -25.65 4.30
C MET A 540 -7.25 -25.75 3.15
N GLY A 541 -6.37 -26.75 3.19
CA GLY A 541 -5.37 -27.02 2.16
C GLY A 541 -5.99 -27.28 0.79
N ALA A 542 -7.02 -28.11 0.70
CA ALA A 542 -7.78 -28.33 -0.54
C ALA A 542 -8.41 -27.02 -1.06
N GLY A 543 -8.92 -26.17 -0.16
CA GLY A 543 -9.41 -24.83 -0.52
C GLY A 543 -8.31 -23.93 -1.10
N ILE A 544 -7.10 -23.96 -0.50
CA ILE A 544 -5.94 -23.20 -0.97
C ILE A 544 -5.48 -23.69 -2.35
N GLU A 545 -5.45 -25.00 -2.57
CA GLU A 545 -5.10 -25.60 -3.86
C GLU A 545 -6.02 -25.09 -4.97
N VAL A 546 -7.34 -25.05 -4.73
CA VAL A 546 -8.31 -24.50 -5.68
C VAL A 546 -8.04 -23.00 -5.95
N VAL A 547 -7.73 -22.22 -4.91
CA VAL A 547 -7.42 -20.79 -5.07
C VAL A 547 -6.13 -20.60 -5.88
N LYS A 548 -5.09 -21.39 -5.62
CA LYS A 548 -3.84 -21.39 -6.41
C LYS A 548 -4.13 -21.71 -7.86
N TRP A 549 -4.90 -22.77 -8.13
CA TRP A 549 -5.28 -23.16 -9.48
C TRP A 549 -6.01 -22.02 -10.21
N ILE A 550 -7.00 -21.39 -9.57
CA ILE A 550 -7.69 -20.21 -10.12
C ILE A 550 -6.69 -19.10 -10.44
N ALA A 551 -5.76 -18.81 -9.53
CA ALA A 551 -4.76 -17.76 -9.71
C ALA A 551 -3.89 -18.00 -10.96
N HIS A 552 -3.38 -19.23 -11.13
CA HIS A 552 -2.56 -19.60 -12.29
C HIS A 552 -3.37 -19.53 -13.60
N GLN A 553 -4.61 -20.02 -13.61
CA GLN A 553 -5.45 -19.99 -14.81
C GLN A 553 -5.80 -18.55 -15.23
N VAL A 554 -6.13 -17.68 -14.28
CA VAL A 554 -6.43 -16.27 -14.56
C VAL A 554 -5.16 -15.52 -14.96
N ALA A 555 -4.03 -15.78 -14.32
CA ALA A 555 -2.75 -15.17 -14.66
C ALA A 555 -2.30 -15.53 -16.09
N ALA A 556 -2.50 -16.77 -16.52
CA ALA A 556 -2.13 -17.23 -17.87
C ALA A 556 -2.86 -16.48 -19.00
N ILE A 557 -4.08 -15.99 -18.75
CA ILE A 557 -4.87 -15.23 -19.73
C ILE A 557 -4.86 -13.72 -19.49
N SER A 558 -4.27 -13.24 -18.38
CA SER A 558 -4.28 -11.82 -18.04
C SER A 558 -3.26 -11.05 -18.87
N PRO A 559 -3.66 -9.95 -19.54
CA PRO A 559 -2.70 -9.05 -20.16
C PRO A 559 -1.76 -8.46 -19.11
N HIS A 560 -0.48 -8.34 -19.45
CA HIS A 560 0.47 -7.53 -18.68
C HIS A 560 0.14 -6.05 -18.92
N ALA A 561 -0.71 -5.48 -18.06
CA ALA A 561 -1.11 -4.09 -18.15
C ALA A 561 -0.33 -3.26 -17.13
N ASN A 562 0.79 -2.70 -17.60
CA ASN A 562 1.53 -1.65 -16.91
C ASN A 562 1.13 -0.29 -17.51
N PRO A 563 0.22 0.43 -16.87
CA PRO A 563 -0.30 1.68 -17.43
C PRO A 563 0.67 2.87 -17.25
N GLY A 564 1.86 2.65 -16.69
CA GLY A 564 2.88 3.68 -16.51
C GLY A 564 2.76 4.46 -15.19
N ILE A 565 3.43 5.60 -15.13
CA ILE A 565 3.55 6.41 -13.91
C ILE A 565 2.34 7.30 -13.73
N MET A 566 1.72 7.18 -12.56
CA MET A 566 0.65 8.08 -12.14
C MET A 566 1.24 9.29 -11.40
N PRO A 567 1.05 10.53 -11.88
CA PRO A 567 1.52 11.71 -11.15
C PRO A 567 0.68 11.94 -9.89
N VAL A 568 1.31 12.55 -8.88
CA VAL A 568 0.68 12.87 -7.59
C VAL A 568 -0.55 13.76 -7.77
N SER A 569 -0.56 14.64 -8.77
CA SER A 569 -1.71 15.48 -9.11
C SER A 569 -2.93 14.66 -9.50
N THR A 570 -2.78 13.65 -10.36
CA THR A 570 -3.86 12.72 -10.71
C THR A 570 -4.34 11.96 -9.49
N LEU A 571 -3.42 11.49 -8.63
CA LEU A 571 -3.79 10.78 -7.39
C LEU A 571 -4.67 11.65 -6.49
N LEU A 572 -4.28 12.92 -6.28
CA LEU A 572 -5.03 13.87 -5.45
C LEU A 572 -6.41 14.18 -6.06
N LEU A 573 -6.47 14.43 -7.36
CA LEU A 573 -7.73 14.70 -8.06
C LEU A 573 -8.67 13.50 -7.99
N TRP A 574 -8.21 12.30 -8.35
CA TRP A 574 -9.05 11.10 -8.32
C TRP A 574 -9.46 10.72 -6.89
N SER A 575 -8.59 10.90 -5.90
CA SER A 575 -8.96 10.73 -4.48
C SER A 575 -10.05 11.73 -4.05
N GLY A 576 -9.92 12.99 -4.44
CA GLY A 576 -10.95 14.01 -4.22
C GLY A 576 -12.27 13.67 -4.91
N GLY A 577 -12.21 13.20 -6.16
CA GLY A 577 -13.37 12.71 -6.92
C GLY A 577 -14.07 11.54 -6.22
N LEU A 578 -13.30 10.57 -5.71
CA LEU A 578 -13.81 9.43 -4.93
C LEU A 578 -14.51 9.90 -3.64
N VAL A 579 -13.90 10.81 -2.88
CA VAL A 579 -14.51 11.36 -1.66
C VAL A 579 -15.84 12.04 -1.99
N LEU A 580 -15.89 12.88 -3.02
CA LEU A 580 -17.12 13.58 -3.39
C LEU A 580 -18.21 12.63 -3.88
N VAL A 581 -17.89 11.64 -4.72
CA VAL A 581 -18.91 10.71 -5.24
C VAL A 581 -19.45 9.77 -4.16
N MET A 582 -18.64 9.44 -3.14
CA MET A 582 -19.03 8.56 -2.05
C MET A 582 -19.79 9.29 -0.94
N PHE A 583 -19.45 10.55 -0.66
CA PHE A 583 -20.01 11.28 0.49
C PHE A 583 -21.25 12.09 0.12
N LEU A 584 -21.28 12.71 -1.07
CA LEU A 584 -22.41 13.50 -1.52
C LEU A 584 -23.54 12.61 -2.03
N ARG A 585 -24.78 12.91 -1.63
CA ARG A 585 -25.98 12.17 -2.06
C ARG A 585 -26.74 12.89 -3.19
N THR A 586 -26.63 14.22 -3.23
CA THR A 586 -27.28 15.09 -4.22
C THR A 586 -26.60 15.05 -5.60
N HIS A 587 -27.20 15.74 -6.58
CA HIS A 587 -26.63 15.92 -7.92
C HIS A 587 -25.24 16.59 -7.93
N LEU A 588 -24.81 17.20 -6.81
CA LEU A 588 -23.47 17.74 -6.65
C LEU A 588 -22.37 16.70 -6.85
N ARG A 589 -22.66 15.41 -6.67
CA ARG A 589 -21.73 14.33 -6.99
C ARG A 589 -21.26 14.34 -8.44
N ALA A 590 -22.00 14.94 -9.38
CA ALA A 590 -21.58 15.06 -10.78
C ALA A 590 -20.29 15.87 -10.96
N VAL A 591 -19.94 16.74 -10.00
CA VAL A 591 -18.65 17.46 -9.97
C VAL A 591 -17.47 16.48 -9.95
N SER A 592 -17.64 15.29 -9.36
CA SER A 592 -16.59 14.26 -9.36
C SER A 592 -16.16 13.86 -10.77
N LEU A 593 -17.06 13.84 -11.76
CA LEU A 593 -16.74 13.50 -13.15
C LEU A 593 -15.76 14.50 -13.77
N VAL A 594 -15.95 15.79 -13.49
CA VAL A 594 -15.05 16.85 -13.96
C VAL A 594 -13.67 16.69 -13.31
N ILE A 595 -13.62 16.34 -12.02
CA ILE A 595 -12.37 16.11 -11.30
C ILE A 595 -11.65 14.85 -11.83
N PHE A 596 -12.37 13.76 -12.10
CA PHE A 596 -11.79 12.56 -12.71
C PHE A 596 -11.25 12.85 -14.12
N ALA A 597 -12.00 13.60 -14.94
CA ALA A 597 -11.55 14.01 -16.26
C ALA A 597 -10.31 14.90 -16.20
N ALA A 598 -10.25 15.86 -15.27
CA ALA A 598 -9.06 16.66 -15.05
C ALA A 598 -7.85 15.79 -14.66
N GLY A 599 -8.03 14.83 -13.75
CA GLY A 599 -6.98 13.89 -13.38
C GLY A 599 -6.50 13.04 -14.56
N LEU A 600 -7.41 12.61 -15.43
CA LEU A 600 -7.07 11.87 -16.65
C LEU A 600 -6.23 12.71 -17.61
N VAL A 601 -6.52 14.01 -17.75
CA VAL A 601 -5.71 14.91 -18.57
C VAL A 601 -4.28 15.02 -18.02
N PHE A 602 -4.10 15.12 -16.70
CA PHE A 602 -2.77 15.08 -16.09
C PHE A 602 -2.07 13.75 -16.30
N TYR A 603 -2.81 12.64 -16.19
CA TYR A 603 -2.27 11.29 -16.37
C TYR A 603 -1.72 11.08 -17.78
N VAL A 604 -2.51 11.42 -18.82
CA VAL A 604 -2.12 11.24 -20.23
C VAL A 604 -0.99 12.18 -20.65
N ARG A 605 -0.83 13.32 -19.98
CA ARG A 605 0.24 14.29 -20.25
C ARG A 605 1.54 13.98 -19.52
N GLU A 606 1.53 13.04 -18.57
CA GLU A 606 2.73 12.72 -17.79
C GLU A 606 3.75 12.00 -18.68
N THR A 607 4.93 12.60 -18.84
CA THR A 607 6.06 11.97 -19.52
C THR A 607 6.97 11.31 -18.48
N GLY A 608 7.44 10.09 -18.78
CA GLY A 608 8.46 9.43 -17.97
C GLY A 608 9.79 10.21 -17.99
N PRO A 609 10.67 10.01 -16.99
CA PRO A 609 11.97 10.65 -16.93
C PRO A 609 12.89 10.17 -18.06
N ASP A 610 13.83 11.04 -18.46
CA ASP A 610 14.84 10.73 -19.47
C ASP A 610 16.08 10.10 -18.84
N LEU A 611 16.41 10.49 -17.60
CA LEU A 611 17.58 10.02 -16.85
C LEU A 611 17.16 9.63 -15.42
N ILE A 612 17.64 8.48 -14.97
CA ILE A 612 17.44 7.96 -13.62
C ILE A 612 18.79 7.59 -13.01
N LEU A 613 19.00 8.00 -11.77
CA LEU A 613 20.26 7.82 -11.06
C LEU A 613 20.03 7.28 -9.65
N SER A 614 20.61 6.13 -9.35
CA SER A 614 20.53 5.47 -8.04
C SER A 614 21.11 6.33 -6.89
N ASP A 615 20.60 6.12 -5.67
CA ASP A 615 21.01 6.86 -4.46
C ASP A 615 22.51 6.73 -4.09
N ASN A 616 23.15 5.64 -4.49
CA ASN A 616 24.58 5.39 -4.31
C ASN A 616 25.42 5.82 -5.51
N GLY A 617 24.80 6.39 -6.53
CA GLY A 617 25.43 6.87 -7.76
C GLY A 617 26.04 5.78 -8.65
N ARG A 618 25.89 4.49 -8.33
CA ARG A 618 26.59 3.42 -9.09
C ARG A 618 25.90 3.07 -10.41
N LEU A 619 24.56 3.11 -10.40
CA LEU A 619 23.73 2.78 -11.56
C LEU A 619 23.08 4.04 -12.11
N VAL A 620 23.29 4.25 -13.40
CA VAL A 620 22.70 5.31 -14.22
C VAL A 620 21.89 4.62 -15.32
N ALA A 621 20.66 5.08 -15.55
CA ALA A 621 19.82 4.62 -16.66
C ALA A 621 19.32 5.79 -17.50
N LEU A 622 19.42 5.66 -18.82
CA LEU A 622 18.86 6.59 -19.80
C LEU A 622 17.72 5.92 -20.55
N ARG A 623 16.61 6.65 -20.76
CA ARG A 623 15.47 6.15 -21.52
C ARG A 623 15.63 6.55 -22.99
N THR A 624 15.78 5.55 -23.87
CA THR A 624 15.94 5.72 -25.33
C THR A 624 14.59 6.01 -26.00
N SER A 625 14.57 6.52 -27.23
CA SER A 625 13.31 6.80 -27.97
C SER A 625 12.39 5.58 -28.06
N ASP A 626 12.98 4.40 -28.14
CA ASP A 626 12.30 3.12 -28.34
C ASP A 626 11.74 2.53 -27.03
N GLY A 627 11.87 3.27 -25.93
CA GLY A 627 11.41 2.87 -24.61
C GLY A 627 12.32 1.86 -23.90
N THR A 628 13.51 1.57 -24.44
CA THR A 628 14.51 0.74 -23.75
C THR A 628 15.27 1.58 -22.70
N LEU A 629 15.83 0.90 -21.71
CA LEU A 629 16.70 1.53 -20.71
C LEU A 629 18.16 1.19 -21.00
N ALA A 630 18.92 2.18 -21.43
CA ALA A 630 20.38 2.08 -21.55
C ALA A 630 21.01 2.24 -20.17
N ILE A 631 21.94 1.37 -19.80
CA ILE A 631 22.57 1.38 -18.47
C ILE A 631 24.08 1.47 -18.54
N ASN A 632 24.70 2.11 -17.54
CA ASN A 632 26.15 2.30 -17.48
C ASN A 632 26.94 1.07 -16.99
N ARG A 633 26.28 -0.03 -16.58
CA ARG A 633 26.95 -1.20 -15.97
C ARG A 633 26.51 -2.52 -16.61
N LYS A 634 27.46 -3.43 -16.85
CA LYS A 634 27.18 -4.79 -17.37
C LYS A 634 26.41 -5.67 -16.38
N GLN A 635 26.65 -5.50 -15.08
CA GLN A 635 25.99 -6.24 -14.00
C GLN A 635 25.30 -5.26 -13.03
N PRO A 636 24.07 -4.83 -13.36
CA PRO A 636 23.29 -3.96 -12.49
C PRO A 636 22.65 -4.73 -11.33
N SER A 637 22.15 -4.00 -10.33
CA SER A 637 21.31 -4.58 -9.28
C SER A 637 19.99 -5.07 -9.87
N LYS A 638 19.70 -6.38 -9.76
CA LYS A 638 18.44 -6.99 -10.24
C LYS A 638 17.22 -6.25 -9.70
N PHE A 639 17.20 -5.95 -8.39
CA PHE A 639 16.13 -5.22 -7.74
C PHE A 639 15.88 -3.80 -8.31
N LEU A 640 16.94 -3.03 -8.59
CA LEU A 640 16.78 -1.68 -9.14
C LEU A 640 16.24 -1.73 -10.57
N ILE A 641 16.79 -2.63 -11.39
CA ILE A 641 16.41 -2.77 -12.79
C ILE A 641 14.98 -3.28 -12.93
N GLU A 642 14.57 -4.28 -12.15
CA GLU A 642 13.19 -4.77 -12.16
C GLU A 642 12.20 -3.70 -11.69
N ASN A 643 12.59 -2.89 -10.69
CA ASN A 643 11.76 -1.79 -10.23
C ASN A 643 11.61 -0.72 -11.32
N TRP A 644 12.71 -0.29 -11.94
CA TRP A 644 12.71 0.73 -12.98
C TRP A 644 12.04 0.24 -14.28
N SER A 645 12.32 -0.99 -14.73
CA SER A 645 11.69 -1.53 -15.94
C SER A 645 10.17 -1.62 -15.80
N LYS A 646 9.68 -2.10 -14.65
CA LYS A 646 8.24 -2.11 -14.34
C LYS A 646 7.70 -0.69 -14.15
N ALA A 647 8.45 0.22 -13.55
CA ALA A 647 8.00 1.59 -13.32
C ALA A 647 7.80 2.41 -14.60
N TYR A 648 8.71 2.27 -15.56
CA TYR A 648 8.77 3.11 -16.77
C TYR A 648 8.35 2.38 -18.04
N ASP A 649 7.77 1.19 -17.89
CA ASP A 649 7.34 0.29 -18.97
C ASP A 649 8.44 0.06 -20.01
N ALA A 650 9.61 -0.36 -19.54
CA ALA A 650 10.77 -0.53 -20.40
C ALA A 650 10.64 -1.78 -21.27
N THR A 651 10.76 -1.60 -22.59
CA THR A 651 10.68 -2.70 -23.58
C THR A 651 11.90 -3.62 -23.56
N GLY A 652 13.02 -3.13 -23.02
CA GLY A 652 14.27 -3.88 -22.91
C GLY A 652 15.37 -3.08 -22.21
N ILE A 653 16.52 -3.72 -22.02
CA ILE A 653 17.70 -3.12 -21.38
C ILE A 653 18.88 -3.20 -22.33
N VAL A 654 19.52 -2.07 -22.59
CA VAL A 654 20.74 -1.98 -23.41
C VAL A 654 21.94 -1.90 -22.48
N LYS A 655 22.82 -2.90 -22.55
CA LYS A 655 24.06 -2.97 -21.76
C LYS A 655 25.10 -2.00 -22.33
N PRO A 656 26.09 -1.56 -21.52
CA PRO A 656 27.11 -0.64 -22.00
C PRO A 656 28.05 -1.33 -23.00
N ALA A 657 28.39 -0.60 -24.07
CA ALA A 657 29.44 -0.94 -25.02
C ALA A 657 30.82 -0.80 -24.34
N THR A 658 31.72 -1.73 -24.67
CA THR A 658 33.08 -1.71 -24.10
C THR A 658 34.12 -1.04 -25.00
N ASN A 659 33.81 -0.92 -26.29
CA ASN A 659 34.68 -0.33 -27.30
C ASN A 659 33.84 0.52 -28.26
N ALA A 660 34.44 1.52 -28.91
CA ALA A 660 33.78 2.38 -29.89
C ALA A 660 33.08 1.65 -31.06
N GLY A 661 33.51 0.42 -31.41
CA GLY A 661 32.87 -0.39 -32.47
C GLY A 661 31.51 -1.00 -32.09
N GLU A 662 31.19 -1.07 -30.80
CA GLU A 662 29.89 -1.53 -30.27
C GLU A 662 28.97 -0.35 -29.89
N PHE A 663 29.45 0.89 -30.07
CA PHE A 663 28.73 2.08 -29.66
C PHE A 663 27.52 2.34 -30.57
N SER A 664 26.34 2.37 -29.96
CA SER A 664 25.11 2.89 -30.53
C SER A 664 24.76 4.23 -29.85
N PRO A 665 24.13 5.20 -30.54
CA PRO A 665 23.64 6.44 -29.94
C PRO A 665 22.79 6.19 -28.68
N ASP A 666 22.09 5.05 -28.64
CA ASP A 666 21.22 4.62 -27.54
C ASP A 666 21.93 3.77 -26.47
N SER A 667 23.25 3.84 -26.37
CA SER A 667 24.05 3.02 -25.45
C SER A 667 25.10 3.85 -24.69
N PHE A 668 25.54 3.33 -23.55
CA PHE A 668 26.69 3.88 -22.83
C PHE A 668 27.99 3.31 -23.40
N LEU A 669 28.95 4.17 -23.76
CA LEU A 669 30.34 3.78 -24.01
C LEU A 669 31.13 3.91 -22.71
N CYS A 670 31.60 2.79 -22.17
CA CYS A 670 32.34 2.77 -20.90
C CYS A 670 33.79 2.30 -21.12
N GLU A 671 34.75 3.23 -21.04
CA GLU A 671 36.19 2.99 -21.19
C GLU A 671 36.97 3.64 -20.02
N ASP A 672 37.97 2.94 -19.48
CA ASP A 672 38.88 3.45 -18.43
C ASP A 672 38.22 4.13 -17.21
N GLY A 673 37.06 3.62 -16.79
CA GLY A 673 36.33 4.14 -15.62
C GLY A 673 35.57 5.44 -15.87
N VAL A 674 35.35 5.80 -17.14
CA VAL A 674 34.44 6.86 -17.60
C VAL A 674 33.40 6.23 -18.52
N CYS A 675 32.13 6.57 -18.30
CA CYS A 675 31.04 6.19 -19.19
C CYS A 675 30.43 7.44 -19.81
N VAL A 676 30.23 7.43 -21.13
CA VAL A 676 29.62 8.52 -21.88
C VAL A 676 28.40 8.03 -22.63
N ALA A 677 27.35 8.85 -22.70
CA ALA A 677 26.17 8.59 -23.50
C ALA A 677 25.59 9.91 -24.04
N GLU A 678 24.95 9.84 -25.21
CA GLU A 678 24.24 10.97 -25.80
C GLU A 678 22.80 11.01 -25.26
N MET A 679 22.36 12.20 -24.83
CA MET A 679 21.00 12.41 -24.35
C MET A 679 20.09 12.87 -25.50
N ARG A 680 18.76 12.67 -25.36
CA ARG A 680 17.77 13.00 -26.41
C ARG A 680 17.78 14.46 -26.88
N ASN A 681 18.25 15.38 -26.05
CA ASN A 681 18.38 16.80 -26.37
C ASN A 681 19.73 17.17 -27.02
N GLY A 682 20.55 16.18 -27.37
CA GLY A 682 21.89 16.36 -27.93
C GLY A 682 22.99 16.68 -26.91
N GLN A 683 22.67 16.73 -25.61
CA GLN A 683 23.68 16.93 -24.57
C GLN A 683 24.45 15.64 -24.29
N THR A 684 25.72 15.77 -23.94
CA THR A 684 26.56 14.62 -23.57
C THR A 684 26.52 14.38 -22.07
N LEU A 685 26.09 13.18 -21.66
CA LEU A 685 26.16 12.71 -20.28
C LEU A 685 27.49 11.99 -20.04
N ALA A 686 28.28 12.46 -19.08
CA ALA A 686 29.50 11.80 -18.63
C ALA A 686 29.36 11.30 -17.19
N TYR A 687 29.77 10.07 -16.93
CA TYR A 687 29.75 9.41 -15.62
C TYR A 687 31.14 8.91 -15.26
N THR A 688 31.54 9.05 -14.00
CA THR A 688 32.72 8.36 -13.46
C THR A 688 32.58 8.05 -11.98
N ASP A 689 33.08 6.89 -11.56
CA ASP A 689 33.27 6.51 -10.15
C ASP A 689 34.75 6.49 -9.72
N THR A 690 35.65 7.01 -10.55
CA THR A 690 37.08 7.11 -10.26
C THR A 690 37.55 8.56 -10.18
N LEU A 691 38.54 8.83 -9.30
CA LEU A 691 39.10 10.17 -9.18
C LEU A 691 39.92 10.57 -10.42
N GLN A 692 40.49 9.60 -11.12
CA GLN A 692 41.27 9.80 -12.35
C GLN A 692 40.36 10.19 -13.52
N GLY A 693 39.21 9.52 -13.67
CA GLY A 693 38.23 9.81 -14.72
C GLY A 693 37.53 11.17 -14.58
N ARG A 694 37.67 11.86 -13.45
CA ARG A 694 37.01 13.16 -13.20
C ARG A 694 37.36 14.22 -14.23
N SER A 695 38.64 14.40 -14.55
CA SER A 695 39.07 15.44 -15.50
C SER A 695 38.51 15.18 -16.89
N ILE A 696 38.52 13.92 -17.31
CA ILE A 696 37.99 13.46 -18.60
C ILE A 696 36.47 13.68 -18.66
N ALA A 697 35.73 13.20 -17.64
CA ALA A 697 34.28 13.37 -17.58
C ALA A 697 33.87 14.86 -17.56
N CYS A 698 34.60 15.69 -16.81
CA CYS A 698 34.38 17.14 -16.78
C CYS A 698 34.73 17.84 -18.10
N ALA A 699 35.65 17.30 -18.90
CA ALA A 699 35.99 17.87 -20.21
C ALA A 699 34.90 17.58 -21.25
N ILE A 700 34.41 16.34 -21.27
CA ILE A 700 33.51 15.83 -22.33
C ILE A 700 32.03 16.14 -22.03
N GLY A 701 31.57 15.97 -20.80
CA GLY A 701 30.14 16.04 -20.47
C GLY A 701 29.61 17.46 -20.28
N ASP A 702 28.39 17.69 -20.76
CA ASP A 702 27.54 18.84 -20.40
C ASP A 702 26.84 18.58 -19.07
N MET A 703 26.38 17.34 -18.89
CA MET A 703 25.91 16.81 -17.62
C MET A 703 26.91 15.80 -17.09
N VAL A 704 27.41 16.00 -15.87
CA VAL A 704 28.49 15.19 -15.30
C VAL A 704 28.05 14.57 -13.98
N ILE A 705 28.09 13.24 -13.90
CA ILE A 705 27.83 12.47 -12.70
C ILE A 705 29.17 12.05 -12.09
N LEU A 706 29.51 12.66 -10.96
CA LEU A 706 30.71 12.35 -10.18
C LEU A 706 30.34 11.42 -9.01
N ALA A 707 30.36 10.11 -9.26
CA ALA A 707 30.11 9.07 -8.26
C ALA A 707 31.35 8.79 -7.38
N VAL A 708 32.15 9.83 -7.12
CA VAL A 708 33.34 9.79 -6.27
C VAL A 708 33.12 10.56 -4.98
N ALA A 709 33.78 10.12 -3.91
CA ALA A 709 33.76 10.85 -2.66
C ALA A 709 34.66 12.09 -2.74
N GLY A 710 34.11 13.26 -2.44
CA GLY A 710 34.87 14.49 -2.32
C GLY A 710 34.01 15.63 -1.80
N LYS A 711 34.64 16.62 -1.18
CA LYS A 711 33.98 17.88 -0.80
C LYS A 711 34.09 18.85 -1.97
N ASN A 712 33.00 19.52 -2.31
CA ASN A 712 32.93 20.58 -3.31
C ASN A 712 33.50 20.16 -4.68
N LEU A 713 33.10 18.97 -5.14
CA LEU A 713 33.42 18.51 -6.48
C LEU A 713 32.59 19.33 -7.47
N SER A 714 33.27 20.06 -8.35
CA SER A 714 32.69 20.78 -9.48
C SER A 714 33.51 20.54 -10.75
N CYS A 715 32.92 20.84 -11.89
CA CYS A 715 33.59 20.94 -13.17
C CYS A 715 33.67 22.43 -13.55
N ASN A 716 34.74 22.85 -14.21
CA ASN A 716 34.88 24.22 -14.70
C ASN A 716 34.12 24.35 -16.04
N GLY A 717 33.33 25.40 -16.19
CA GLY A 717 32.56 25.70 -17.40
C GLY A 717 31.17 26.25 -17.08
N GLU A 718 30.77 27.32 -17.75
CA GLU A 718 29.41 27.86 -17.65
C GLU A 718 28.41 26.87 -18.29
N GLY A 719 27.26 26.65 -17.64
CA GLY A 719 26.19 25.79 -18.16
C GLY A 719 26.31 24.28 -17.87
N LYS A 720 27.39 23.81 -17.21
CA LYS A 720 27.52 22.39 -16.86
C LYS A 720 26.71 22.01 -15.62
N THR A 721 25.91 20.95 -15.73
CA THR A 721 25.16 20.40 -14.59
C THR A 721 25.97 19.28 -13.94
N VAL A 722 26.48 19.50 -12.73
CA VAL A 722 27.28 18.51 -12.00
C VAL A 722 26.48 17.90 -10.85
N ILE A 723 26.35 16.58 -10.86
CA ILE A 723 25.69 15.81 -9.80
C ILE A 723 26.76 15.01 -9.06
N THR A 724 26.88 15.23 -7.75
CA THR A 724 27.91 14.56 -6.95
C THR A 724 27.34 13.39 -6.14
N LEU A 725 28.20 12.44 -5.78
CA LEU A 725 27.84 11.38 -4.82
C LEU A 725 27.34 11.94 -3.48
N ARG A 726 27.80 13.13 -3.09
CA ARG A 726 27.35 13.83 -1.89
C ARG A 726 25.90 14.25 -2.00
N ASP A 727 25.48 14.77 -3.16
CA ASP A 727 24.10 15.17 -3.41
C ASP A 727 23.17 13.96 -3.31
N LEU A 728 23.55 12.83 -3.92
CA LEU A 728 22.77 11.58 -3.89
C LEU A 728 22.70 10.96 -2.50
N ALA A 729 23.79 11.02 -1.72
CA ALA A 729 23.78 10.54 -0.34
C ALA A 729 22.80 11.33 0.54
N ILE A 730 22.67 12.64 0.31
CA ILE A 730 21.82 13.55 1.08
C ILE A 730 20.36 13.50 0.59
N LYS A 731 20.14 13.60 -0.72
CA LYS A 731 18.84 13.79 -1.39
C LYS A 731 18.27 12.52 -2.01
N GLY A 732 19.00 11.40 -1.98
CA GLY A 732 18.57 10.12 -2.51
C GLY A 732 18.69 10.00 -4.03
N THR A 733 17.90 9.08 -4.59
CA THR A 733 17.77 8.86 -6.03
C THR A 733 17.37 10.13 -6.75
N LEU A 734 17.86 10.33 -7.97
CA LEU A 734 17.54 11.46 -8.82
C LEU A 734 16.85 10.98 -10.10
N GLU A 735 15.80 11.69 -10.49
CA GLU A 735 15.26 11.69 -11.85
C GLU A 735 15.54 13.04 -12.50
N ALA A 736 15.90 13.04 -13.78
CA ALA A 736 15.98 14.26 -14.56
C ALA A 736 15.04 14.18 -15.77
N ARG A 737 14.33 15.29 -15.98
CA ARG A 737 13.53 15.54 -17.18
C ARG A 737 14.25 16.61 -18.00
N LEU A 738 14.52 16.27 -19.24
CA LEU A 738 15.14 17.20 -20.17
C LEU A 738 14.01 18.05 -20.76
N SER A 739 14.10 19.37 -20.60
CA SER A 739 13.23 20.26 -21.36
C SER A 739 13.53 20.14 -22.85
N ASP A 740 12.53 20.43 -23.66
CA ASP A 740 12.64 20.67 -25.10
C ASP A 740 13.90 21.50 -25.41
N PRO A 741 14.69 21.18 -26.46
CA PRO A 741 15.94 21.87 -26.82
C PRO A 741 15.86 23.41 -26.86
N THR A 742 14.66 23.98 -26.92
CA THR A 742 14.39 25.43 -26.86
C THR A 742 14.37 26.04 -25.44
N ARG A 743 14.28 25.24 -24.37
CA ARG A 743 14.34 25.67 -22.96
C ARG A 743 15.53 25.02 -22.28
N SER A 744 16.54 25.83 -21.95
CA SER A 744 17.83 25.43 -21.37
C SER A 744 17.78 24.89 -19.93
N GLU A 745 16.60 24.62 -19.35
CA GLU A 745 16.46 24.17 -17.96
C GLU A 745 16.16 22.66 -17.88
N THR A 746 17.16 21.90 -17.43
CA THR A 746 16.98 20.52 -16.96
C THR A 746 16.28 20.53 -15.61
N GLN A 747 15.12 19.87 -15.51
CA GLN A 747 14.43 19.71 -14.23
C GLN A 747 14.97 18.50 -13.48
N LEU A 748 15.67 18.75 -12.37
CA LEU A 748 16.19 17.72 -11.47
C LEU A 748 15.20 17.47 -10.33
N LEU A 749 14.67 16.24 -10.25
CA LEU A 749 13.76 15.80 -9.20
C LEU A 749 14.45 14.76 -8.31
N TYR A 750 14.83 15.17 -7.10
CA TYR A 750 15.37 14.25 -6.10
C TYR A 750 14.24 13.54 -5.35
N ALA A 751 14.49 12.30 -4.95
CA ALA A 751 13.53 11.49 -4.22
C ALA A 751 13.27 12.02 -2.79
N ILE A 752 14.27 12.68 -2.20
CA ILE A 752 14.21 13.23 -0.85
C ILE A 752 14.64 14.70 -0.90
N GLY A 753 13.93 15.54 -0.15
CA GLY A 753 14.33 16.92 0.09
C GLY A 753 15.58 17.04 0.98
N PRO A 754 15.86 18.24 1.52
CA PRO A 754 16.84 18.40 2.58
C PRO A 754 16.56 17.42 3.73
N PRO A 755 17.55 16.68 4.26
CA PRO A 755 17.35 15.64 5.28
C PRO A 755 17.15 16.26 6.67
N GLU A 756 16.11 17.06 6.83
CA GLU A 756 15.72 17.67 8.12
C GLU A 756 14.65 16.87 8.85
N ARG A 757 14.06 15.86 8.17
CA ARG A 757 13.08 14.95 8.76
C ARG A 757 13.74 13.85 9.59
N PRO A 758 13.17 13.44 10.74
CA PRO A 758 13.78 12.48 11.65
C PRO A 758 14.25 11.17 11.00
N TRP A 759 13.45 10.60 10.09
CA TRP A 759 13.78 9.35 9.37
C TRP A 759 14.83 9.51 8.26
N ASN A 760 15.25 10.73 7.95
CA ASN A 760 16.30 11.03 6.96
C ASN A 760 17.56 11.65 7.59
N LEU A 761 17.53 12.03 8.87
CA LEU A 761 18.68 12.62 9.57
C LEU A 761 19.94 11.73 9.53
N HIS A 762 19.77 10.40 9.48
CA HIS A 762 20.89 9.45 9.43
C HIS A 762 21.77 9.65 8.19
N ARG A 763 21.19 10.12 7.08
CA ARG A 763 21.89 10.35 5.80
C ARG A 763 23.02 11.35 5.90
N LEU A 764 22.89 12.36 6.76
CA LEU A 764 23.92 13.38 7.03
C LEU A 764 25.21 12.77 7.60
N TYR A 765 25.10 11.61 8.27
CA TYR A 765 26.22 10.94 8.91
C TYR A 765 26.90 9.90 8.02
N SER A 766 26.37 9.66 6.81
CA SER A 766 27.03 8.81 5.83
C SER A 766 28.41 9.37 5.47
N ARG A 767 29.33 8.50 5.05
CA ARG A 767 30.68 8.94 4.64
C ARG A 767 30.61 9.76 3.34
N ALA A 768 29.78 9.32 2.39
CA ALA A 768 29.51 10.03 1.15
C ALA A 768 28.95 11.44 1.37
N ALA A 769 27.96 11.62 2.26
CA ALA A 769 27.42 12.95 2.59
C ALA A 769 28.47 13.90 3.19
N ARG A 770 29.50 13.34 3.85
CA ARG A 770 30.64 14.06 4.42
C ARG A 770 31.81 14.25 3.43
N GLY A 771 31.67 13.75 2.20
CA GLY A 771 32.73 13.78 1.17
C GLY A 771 33.92 12.88 1.51
N LEU A 772 33.72 11.84 2.31
CA LEU A 772 34.76 10.89 2.73
C LEU A 772 34.63 9.58 1.93
N PRO A 773 35.73 8.98 1.46
CA PRO A 773 35.70 7.70 0.74
C PRO A 773 35.25 6.57 1.67
N GLU A 774 34.69 5.49 1.11
CA GLU A 774 34.37 4.28 1.88
C GLU A 774 35.62 3.76 2.61
N LYS A 775 35.44 3.18 3.79
CA LYS A 775 36.54 2.49 4.46
C LYS A 775 36.81 1.19 3.70
N THR A 776 37.86 1.16 2.89
CA THR A 776 38.42 -0.10 2.41
C THR A 776 38.90 -0.88 3.63
N LEU A 777 38.28 -2.03 3.89
CA LEU A 777 38.86 -3.00 4.80
C LEU A 777 40.14 -3.49 4.12
N ASN A 778 41.30 -3.04 4.59
CA ASN A 778 42.60 -3.51 4.11
C ASN A 778 42.66 -5.04 4.24
N ARG A 779 42.36 -5.73 3.13
CA ARG A 779 42.50 -7.18 2.97
C ARG A 779 43.95 -7.65 3.13
N GLU A 780 44.90 -6.74 3.01
CA GLU A 780 46.34 -7.02 3.10
C GLU A 780 46.81 -7.47 4.50
N ARG A 781 46.07 -7.18 5.57
CA ARG A 781 46.51 -7.57 6.93
C ARG A 781 46.23 -9.03 7.28
N THR A 782 45.43 -9.75 6.49
CA THR A 782 45.12 -11.17 6.70
C THR A 782 45.98 -12.12 5.86
N GLY A 783 46.81 -11.61 4.94
CA GLY A 783 47.69 -12.43 4.08
C GLY A 783 49.12 -12.64 4.62
N ARG A 784 49.50 -12.05 5.76
CA ARG A 784 50.91 -12.05 6.23
C ARG A 784 51.19 -12.94 7.44
N LYS A 785 50.38 -13.99 7.67
CA LYS A 785 50.60 -14.99 8.75
C LYS A 785 50.52 -16.45 8.29
N SER A 786 50.85 -16.74 7.03
CA SER A 786 51.01 -18.13 6.54
C SER A 786 52.29 -18.33 5.71
N SER A 787 53.42 -17.79 6.19
CA SER A 787 54.73 -18.10 5.61
C SER A 787 55.76 -18.22 6.73
N GLY A 788 56.19 -19.46 6.95
CA GLY A 788 57.48 -19.91 7.51
C GLY A 788 58.07 -19.13 8.67
N ARG A 789 57.90 -19.65 9.89
CA ARG A 789 59.00 -19.63 10.87
C ARG A 789 59.05 -20.98 11.59
N THR A 790 59.88 -21.85 11.03
CA THR A 790 60.50 -22.98 11.73
C THR A 790 61.38 -22.41 12.83
N ASP A 791 60.94 -22.50 14.08
CA ASP A 791 61.83 -22.36 15.23
C ASP A 791 61.88 -23.72 15.95
N THR A 792 63.06 -24.30 15.85
CA THR A 792 63.57 -25.52 16.48
C THR A 792 63.44 -25.47 18.00
N LEU A 793 62.92 -26.55 18.57
CA LEU A 793 63.04 -26.90 19.99
C LEU A 793 64.49 -27.26 20.32
N ALA A 794 65.05 -26.60 21.34
CA ALA A 794 66.12 -27.14 22.18
C ALA A 794 65.93 -26.66 23.64
N PRO A 795 66.35 -27.44 24.66
CA PRO A 795 65.87 -27.36 26.04
C PRO A 795 66.90 -26.76 27.03
N GLY A 796 66.44 -26.44 28.26
CA GLY A 796 67.29 -26.14 29.45
C GLY A 796 66.98 -24.78 30.09
N THR A 797 66.26 -24.72 31.22
CA THR A 797 66.69 -24.83 32.64
C THR A 797 67.13 -23.50 33.28
N ASP A 798 66.56 -23.29 34.48
CA ASP A 798 67.01 -22.47 35.62
C ASP A 798 66.87 -20.94 35.60
N GLN A 799 65.74 -20.43 36.10
CA GLN A 799 65.57 -19.84 37.44
C GLN A 799 64.16 -19.28 37.65
#